data_AF-A0A562KQ07-F1
#
_entry.id   AF-A0A562KQ07-F1
#
_cell.length_a   1.000
_cell.length_b   1.000
_cell.length_c   1.000
_cell.angle_alpha   90.00
_cell.angle_beta   90.00
_cell.angle_gamma   90.00
#
_symmetry.space_group_name_H-M   'P 1'
#
loop_
_entity.id
_entity.type
_entity.pdbx_description
1 polymer ?
#
loop_
_entity_poly.entity_id
_entity_poly.type
_entity_poly.pdbx_seq_one_letter_code
_entity_poly.pdbx_strand_id
1 'polypeptide(L)'
;MICQPVHAVYAAFAAFAALLSVSAAGAADPAPFDLAGPGLSVSVTRRGESLPIGRVPALAAGDVLEIEADLPADQSVRYLLVSAFLRGATNPPPKKWIASAQTWKRKDKDRILKLTVPEDARQLVLFLVPDTGGDFGTISDVVRGKPGEFVRVTQILGQASLDRARLNAFVAGIRTQENSHPEYLKTVAPVLSSSLAVKLNADCLAKLVESQAACLLENREALVLVDVHSNSLTETIVGTPADLAFQISATREAGYGFYSPYIGVVRDVARIFGAFNNPEFTYLPALGIQNGTAMSLLLNAAPSFRKPKSVLVVAMPAIEKDVPPPLRAASDSAVCAARAGAVFRVEGAPLIYATDYAHDMTVRLTTKDGRTMDAPVAPRADKGGYVLVSPLRAADFAPSTSGRLQGVWGFNRFDGPEFSVQFPQDAAWQVDHIAPRLIVGRDNMLPLKGAAPACVESITMQLPGRPSQPVKWQVSGPDSIAIDVPLTDARAGDVQFAVKPFGASQATMLTIRAYAEASRIDNLRLHAGDDEAVLTGLRLDEITGLMLDDLAFRPGELSREGDVDTLRFRADTPDKVRLLGQGHNARARVTLKDGRSIGLPVTITAPRPAVTLITKSIDYKEPLPALAIHLEGQDMLPDTARMTMSVRAAEGMRFGAQDSLEIATIDEGAHVRLSASNGLRLESPQIAIASFDPAALGSSAFGPLRFRRVQAGVAGDWQPLATLVRLPAVQSVSCDPGAKTCRLTGKNLFLIDSVADDRTFDRSVAVPSGFTGNAIDVPAPQGRTLYLKLRDAPGAVQEVVLPAA
;
A
#
# COMPACT_ATOMS: atom_id res chain seq x y z
N MET A 1 66.61 40.48 24.07
CA MET A 1 65.80 39.99 22.93
C MET A 1 65.67 38.48 23.10
N ILE A 2 64.65 37.99 23.80
CA ILE A 2 63.29 37.66 23.29
C ILE A 2 63.38 36.65 22.12
N CYS A 3 63.26 35.35 22.39
CA CYS A 3 62.07 34.52 22.19
C CYS A 3 62.40 33.02 22.32
N GLN A 4 61.71 32.36 23.25
CA GLN A 4 61.57 30.90 23.42
C GLN A 4 60.35 30.40 22.58
N PRO A 5 59.88 29.13 22.63
CA PRO A 5 60.53 27.81 22.58
C PRO A 5 59.64 26.77 21.81
N VAL A 6 59.65 25.50 22.27
CA VAL A 6 58.76 24.37 21.98
C VAL A 6 59.25 23.51 20.83
N HIS A 7 59.76 22.32 21.13
CA HIS A 7 59.63 21.09 20.31
C HIS A 7 60.21 19.83 21.00
N ALA A 8 60.88 19.96 22.17
CA ALA A 8 61.55 18.81 22.79
C ALA A 8 60.82 18.13 23.98
N VAL A 9 59.63 18.60 24.39
CA VAL A 9 58.89 18.05 25.56
C VAL A 9 57.75 17.10 25.17
N TYR A 10 57.32 17.08 23.90
CA TYR A 10 56.17 16.26 23.46
C TYR A 10 56.50 14.78 23.17
N ALA A 11 57.76 14.44 22.91
CA ALA A 11 58.13 13.06 22.56
C ALA A 11 58.17 12.11 23.78
N ALA A 12 58.44 12.62 24.98
CA ALA A 12 58.53 11.80 26.19
C ALA A 12 57.17 11.55 26.87
N PHE A 13 56.18 12.45 26.66
CA PHE A 13 54.82 12.26 27.20
C PHE A 13 53.96 11.30 26.35
N ALA A 14 54.26 11.16 25.05
CA ALA A 14 53.57 10.22 24.17
C ALA A 14 53.93 8.75 24.48
N ALA A 15 55.15 8.48 24.94
CA ALA A 15 55.59 7.12 25.27
C ALA A 15 55.06 6.62 26.63
N PHE A 16 54.75 7.52 27.58
CA PHE A 16 54.18 7.14 28.89
C PHE A 16 52.64 7.07 28.87
N ALA A 17 51.97 7.76 27.94
CA ALA A 17 50.53 7.62 27.71
C ALA A 17 50.15 6.33 26.97
N ALA A 18 51.09 5.72 26.23
CA ALA A 18 50.88 4.46 25.51
C ALA A 18 51.00 3.20 26.41
N LEU A 19 51.45 3.34 27.66
CA LEU A 19 51.58 2.24 28.64
C LEU A 19 50.50 2.26 29.74
N LEU A 20 49.58 3.24 29.70
CA LEU A 20 48.39 3.30 30.56
C LEU A 20 47.08 2.98 29.82
N SER A 21 47.18 2.42 28.60
CA SER A 21 46.10 1.63 28.00
C SER A 21 45.97 0.32 28.77
N VAL A 22 45.52 0.40 30.03
CA VAL A 22 44.81 -0.72 30.65
C VAL A 22 43.81 -1.14 29.60
N SER A 23 44.00 -2.35 29.10
CA SER A 23 43.01 -3.03 28.30
C SER A 23 41.77 -3.04 29.18
N ALA A 24 40.86 -2.08 28.95
CA ALA A 24 39.47 -2.31 29.24
C ALA A 24 39.19 -3.55 28.39
N ALA A 25 39.29 -4.73 29.02
CA ALA A 25 38.76 -5.95 28.47
C ALA A 25 37.34 -5.56 28.09
N GLY A 26 37.10 -5.35 26.80
CA GLY A 26 35.76 -5.21 26.28
C GLY A 26 35.05 -6.41 26.84
N ALA A 27 34.10 -6.18 27.75
CA ALA A 27 33.26 -7.25 28.24
C ALA A 27 32.61 -7.81 26.98
N ALA A 28 33.09 -8.97 26.53
CA ALA A 28 32.50 -9.67 25.41
C ALA A 28 31.01 -9.74 25.67
N ASP A 29 30.20 -9.48 24.64
CA ASP A 29 28.76 -9.57 24.82
C ASP A 29 28.42 -10.94 25.40
N PRO A 30 27.59 -10.99 26.46
CA PRO A 30 27.31 -12.24 27.13
C PRO A 30 26.75 -13.26 26.15
N ALA A 31 27.25 -14.49 26.23
CA ALA A 31 26.81 -15.58 25.37
C ALA A 31 25.30 -15.85 25.57
N PRO A 32 24.59 -16.21 24.49
CA PRO A 32 23.16 -16.48 24.55
C PRO A 32 22.82 -17.83 25.17
N PHE A 33 21.53 -18.03 25.48
CA PHE A 33 21.00 -19.32 25.96
C PHE A 33 20.74 -20.28 24.79
N ASP A 34 21.78 -20.95 24.31
CA ASP A 34 21.73 -21.88 23.18
C ASP A 34 22.29 -23.28 23.49
N LEU A 35 22.98 -23.46 24.61
CA LEU A 35 23.53 -24.75 25.02
C LEU A 35 22.46 -25.62 25.68
N ALA A 36 22.35 -26.89 25.26
CA ALA A 36 21.45 -27.85 25.88
C ALA A 36 21.94 -28.24 27.29
N GLY A 37 21.04 -28.18 28.26
CA GLY A 37 21.22 -28.66 29.63
C GLY A 37 20.45 -29.97 29.89
N PRO A 38 20.55 -30.51 31.12
CA PRO A 38 19.80 -31.72 31.51
C PRO A 38 18.29 -31.47 31.53
N GLY A 39 17.49 -32.51 31.30
CA GLY A 39 16.04 -32.44 31.39
C GLY A 39 15.54 -32.55 32.83
N LEU A 40 14.34 -32.04 33.09
CA LEU A 40 13.59 -32.22 34.33
C LEU A 40 12.17 -32.71 34.00
N SER A 41 11.72 -33.77 34.64
CA SER A 41 10.31 -34.16 34.65
C SER A 41 9.66 -33.57 35.90
N VAL A 42 8.58 -32.81 35.70
CA VAL A 42 7.88 -32.15 36.79
C VAL A 42 6.39 -32.35 36.64
N SER A 43 5.76 -32.94 37.65
CA SER A 43 4.31 -33.02 37.78
C SER A 43 3.84 -32.22 38.99
N VAL A 44 2.67 -31.60 38.87
CA VAL A 44 2.03 -30.82 39.93
C VAL A 44 0.66 -31.42 40.15
N THR A 45 0.36 -31.78 41.39
CA THR A 45 -0.94 -32.29 41.79
C THR A 45 -1.66 -31.25 42.65
N ARG A 46 -2.83 -30.79 42.19
CA ARG A 46 -3.70 -29.84 42.88
C ARG A 46 -5.07 -30.47 43.03
N ARG A 47 -5.55 -30.60 44.28
CA ARG A 47 -6.90 -31.14 44.60
C ARG A 47 -7.21 -32.51 43.96
N GLY A 48 -6.20 -33.36 43.78
CA GLY A 48 -6.33 -34.71 43.22
C GLY A 48 -6.16 -34.80 41.70
N GLU A 49 -6.07 -33.67 41.00
CA GLU A 49 -5.73 -33.62 39.58
C GLU A 49 -4.23 -33.38 39.39
N SER A 50 -3.59 -34.10 38.47
CA SER A 50 -2.16 -33.99 38.20
C SER A 50 -1.92 -33.47 36.79
N LEU A 51 -1.15 -32.39 36.67
CA LEU A 51 -0.76 -31.79 35.41
C LEU A 51 0.77 -31.77 35.29
N PRO A 52 1.33 -31.95 34.07
CA PRO A 52 2.73 -31.68 33.84
C PRO A 52 3.00 -30.18 33.95
N ILE A 53 4.22 -29.81 34.32
CA ILE A 53 4.61 -28.40 34.51
C ILE A 53 4.35 -27.52 33.28
N GLY A 54 4.36 -28.12 32.07
CA GLY A 54 4.01 -27.45 30.80
C GLY A 54 2.60 -26.88 30.74
N ARG A 55 1.70 -27.38 31.59
CA ARG A 55 0.32 -26.92 31.73
C ARG A 55 0.10 -26.14 33.03
N VAL A 56 1.15 -25.78 33.79
CA VAL A 56 1.00 -25.14 35.09
C VAL A 56 1.55 -23.71 35.04
N PRO A 57 0.69 -22.71 34.77
CA PRO A 57 1.10 -21.30 34.66
C PRO A 57 1.57 -20.71 35.99
N ALA A 58 0.97 -21.14 37.10
CA ALA A 58 1.36 -20.75 38.45
C ALA A 58 1.09 -21.88 39.46
N LEU A 59 1.98 -21.99 40.44
CA LEU A 59 1.84 -22.87 41.61
C LEU A 59 0.94 -22.21 42.66
N ALA A 60 0.35 -23.02 43.53
CA ALA A 60 -0.49 -22.56 44.64
C ALA A 60 -0.11 -23.29 45.93
N ALA A 61 -0.39 -22.65 47.06
CA ALA A 61 -0.25 -23.29 48.37
C ALA A 61 -1.04 -24.60 48.44
N GLY A 62 -0.40 -25.65 48.97
CA GLY A 62 -0.96 -26.99 49.04
C GLY A 62 -0.71 -27.88 47.80
N ASP A 63 -0.19 -27.34 46.70
CA ASP A 63 0.19 -28.16 45.55
C ASP A 63 1.27 -29.18 45.95
N VAL A 64 1.19 -30.39 45.39
CA VAL A 64 2.21 -31.43 45.56
C VAL A 64 3.00 -31.56 44.27
N LEU A 65 4.30 -31.26 44.33
CA LEU A 65 5.21 -31.38 43.20
C LEU A 65 6.00 -32.68 43.30
N GLU A 66 6.13 -33.39 42.18
CA GLU A 66 7.09 -34.48 42.00
C GLU A 66 8.07 -34.07 40.91
N ILE A 67 9.36 -33.96 41.28
CA ILE A 67 10.43 -33.42 40.45
C ILE A 67 11.53 -34.47 40.32
N GLU A 68 11.83 -34.84 39.10
CA GLU A 68 12.84 -35.83 38.75
C GLU A 68 13.78 -35.26 37.68
N ALA A 69 15.09 -35.50 37.82
CA ALA A 69 16.03 -35.15 36.77
C ALA A 69 16.03 -36.22 35.68
N ASP A 70 15.71 -35.81 34.45
CA ASP A 70 15.72 -36.67 33.27
C ASP A 70 17.13 -36.65 32.65
N LEU A 71 17.97 -37.55 33.18
CA LEU A 71 19.38 -37.68 32.82
C LEU A 71 19.57 -38.91 31.91
N PRO A 72 20.32 -38.79 30.79
CA PRO A 72 20.64 -39.93 29.93
C PRO A 72 21.28 -41.10 30.70
N ALA A 73 20.92 -42.33 30.32
CA ALA A 73 21.38 -43.54 31.03
C ALA A 73 22.91 -43.75 31.00
N ASP A 74 23.59 -43.16 30.02
CA ASP A 74 25.04 -43.16 29.83
C ASP A 74 25.75 -41.99 30.53
N GLN A 75 25.01 -41.09 31.19
CA GLN A 75 25.59 -39.92 31.86
C GLN A 75 26.35 -40.33 33.13
N SER A 76 27.67 -40.08 33.13
CA SER A 76 28.57 -40.39 34.25
C SER A 76 28.52 -39.37 35.38
N VAL A 77 28.00 -38.17 35.11
CA VAL A 77 27.90 -37.07 36.07
C VAL A 77 26.67 -37.22 36.94
N ARG A 78 26.86 -37.12 38.26
CA ARG A 78 25.80 -37.14 39.26
C ARG A 78 25.41 -35.72 39.65
N TYR A 79 24.11 -35.42 39.64
CA TYR A 79 23.58 -34.15 40.12
C TYR A 79 22.80 -34.35 41.42
N LEU A 80 23.10 -33.57 42.44
CA LEU A 80 22.23 -33.40 43.59
C LEU A 80 21.18 -32.36 43.20
N LEU A 81 19.92 -32.79 43.13
CA LEU A 81 18.79 -31.89 42.89
C LEU A 81 18.38 -31.28 44.22
N VAL A 82 18.44 -29.95 44.33
CA VAL A 82 18.05 -29.21 45.54
C VAL A 82 16.91 -28.26 45.20
N SER A 83 15.88 -28.20 46.04
CA SER A 83 14.78 -27.25 45.90
C SER A 83 14.75 -26.29 47.07
N ALA A 84 14.38 -25.03 46.86
CA ALA A 84 14.12 -24.08 47.93
C ALA A 84 12.86 -23.24 47.64
N PHE A 85 11.91 -23.26 48.57
CA PHE A 85 10.81 -22.28 48.59
C PHE A 85 11.28 -20.95 49.17
N LEU A 86 10.82 -19.83 48.63
CA LEU A 86 11.17 -18.47 49.06
C LEU A 86 9.90 -17.70 49.44
N ARG A 87 9.94 -16.94 50.54
CA ARG A 87 8.81 -16.08 51.01
C ARG A 87 8.79 -14.69 50.38
N GLY A 88 9.94 -14.22 49.91
CA GLY A 88 10.16 -12.83 49.51
C GLY A 88 11.61 -12.41 49.79
N ALA A 89 11.95 -11.17 49.46
CA ALA A 89 13.35 -10.77 49.38
C ALA A 89 14.07 -10.57 50.73
N THR A 90 13.31 -10.34 51.80
CA THR A 90 13.83 -9.93 53.10
C THR A 90 13.81 -11.01 54.17
N ASN A 91 13.15 -12.15 53.91
CA ASN A 91 12.91 -13.19 54.91
C ASN A 91 13.60 -14.51 54.50
N PRO A 92 14.63 -14.96 55.24
CA PRO A 92 15.27 -16.24 55.00
C PRO A 92 14.26 -17.40 55.07
N PRO A 93 14.25 -18.33 54.10
CA PRO A 93 13.37 -19.49 54.18
C PRO A 93 13.74 -20.40 55.37
N PRO A 94 12.74 -21.01 56.03
CA PRO A 94 12.98 -22.07 57.02
C PRO A 94 13.79 -23.23 56.42
N LYS A 95 14.65 -23.88 57.21
CA LYS A 95 15.43 -25.05 56.71
C LYS A 95 14.56 -26.16 56.12
N LYS A 96 13.36 -26.38 56.68
CA LYS A 96 12.38 -27.37 56.18
C LYS A 96 11.81 -27.06 54.79
N TRP A 97 12.03 -25.85 54.26
CA TRP A 97 11.62 -25.45 52.91
C TRP A 97 12.70 -25.74 51.86
N ILE A 98 13.85 -26.24 52.30
CA ILE A 98 14.95 -26.65 51.44
C ILE A 98 15.06 -28.16 51.53
N ALA A 99 14.97 -28.83 50.38
CA ALA A 99 15.00 -30.28 50.28
C ALA A 99 15.96 -30.71 49.17
N SER A 100 16.42 -31.96 49.20
CA SER A 100 17.27 -32.51 48.15
C SER A 100 16.94 -33.95 47.80
N ALA A 101 17.23 -34.32 46.56
CA ALA A 101 17.19 -35.69 46.07
C ALA A 101 18.49 -36.01 45.32
N GLN A 102 18.92 -37.25 45.44
CA GLN A 102 20.14 -37.76 44.82
C GLN A 102 19.75 -38.50 43.53
N THR A 103 19.96 -37.86 42.37
CA THR A 103 19.42 -38.34 41.08
C THR A 103 19.93 -39.72 40.66
N TRP A 104 21.04 -40.19 41.25
CA TRP A 104 21.67 -41.48 40.97
C TRP A 104 21.20 -42.63 41.87
N LYS A 105 20.31 -42.37 42.86
CA LYS A 105 19.79 -43.43 43.74
C LYS A 105 18.73 -44.25 43.01
N ARG A 106 18.65 -45.55 43.34
CA ARG A 106 17.68 -46.48 42.73
C ARG A 106 16.27 -46.38 43.28
N LYS A 107 16.10 -45.90 44.52
CA LYS A 107 14.79 -45.83 45.18
C LYS A 107 14.17 -44.46 44.90
N ASP A 108 12.93 -44.45 44.44
CA ASP A 108 12.22 -43.21 44.07
C ASP A 108 12.20 -42.18 45.20
N LYS A 109 11.99 -42.62 46.45
CA LYS A 109 12.00 -41.73 47.63
C LYS A 109 13.31 -40.95 47.84
N ASP A 110 14.42 -41.44 47.31
CA ASP A 110 15.75 -40.83 47.42
C ASP A 110 16.15 -40.12 46.11
N ARG A 111 15.53 -40.48 44.99
CA ARG A 111 15.81 -39.97 43.62
C ARG A 111 14.90 -38.81 43.20
N ILE A 112 13.64 -38.84 43.64
CA ILE A 112 12.58 -37.90 43.26
C ILE A 112 12.33 -36.93 44.42
N LEU A 113 12.29 -35.63 44.11
CA LEU A 113 11.85 -34.62 45.05
C LEU A 113 10.32 -34.57 45.09
N LYS A 114 9.75 -34.98 46.22
CA LYS A 114 8.32 -34.80 46.51
C LYS A 114 8.14 -33.64 47.50
N LEU A 115 7.51 -32.56 47.05
CA LEU A 115 7.40 -31.31 47.80
C LEU A 115 5.93 -30.90 47.94
N THR A 116 5.57 -30.30 49.06
CA THR A 116 4.27 -29.63 49.23
C THR A 116 4.49 -28.14 49.34
N VAL A 117 3.79 -27.34 48.53
CA VAL A 117 3.92 -25.87 48.53
C VAL A 117 3.41 -25.30 49.86
N PRO A 118 4.25 -24.61 50.65
CA PRO A 118 3.84 -24.02 51.92
C PRO A 118 2.91 -22.81 51.78
N GLU A 119 2.11 -22.51 52.82
CA GLU A 119 1.10 -21.40 52.82
C GLU A 119 1.65 -19.97 52.69
N ASP A 120 2.96 -19.73 52.76
CA ASP A 120 3.58 -18.40 52.58
C ASP A 120 4.64 -18.36 51.47
N ALA A 121 4.78 -19.44 50.70
CA ALA A 121 5.78 -19.49 49.65
C ALA A 121 5.31 -18.66 48.45
N ARG A 122 6.22 -17.88 47.86
CA ARG A 122 5.96 -17.04 46.68
C ARG A 122 6.73 -17.48 45.45
N GLN A 123 7.85 -18.15 45.64
CA GLN A 123 8.71 -18.64 44.56
C GLN A 123 9.29 -20.00 44.94
N LEU A 124 9.59 -20.82 43.92
CA LEU A 124 10.33 -22.06 44.05
C LEU A 124 11.51 -22.01 43.07
N VAL A 125 12.70 -22.28 43.58
CA VAL A 125 13.93 -22.37 42.79
C VAL A 125 14.52 -23.77 42.93
N LEU A 126 15.02 -24.32 41.82
CA LEU A 126 15.72 -25.59 41.78
C LEU A 126 17.21 -25.37 41.48
N PHE A 127 18.04 -26.23 42.04
CA PHE A 127 19.47 -26.28 41.81
C PHE A 127 19.88 -27.68 41.39
N LEU A 128 20.65 -27.78 40.30
CA LEU A 128 21.35 -29.00 39.93
C LEU A 128 22.83 -28.81 40.28
N VAL A 129 23.25 -29.45 41.36
CA VAL A 129 24.60 -29.32 41.92
C VAL A 129 25.41 -30.54 41.54
N PRO A 130 26.55 -30.42 40.85
CA PRO A 130 27.40 -31.58 40.58
C PRO A 130 27.89 -32.22 41.88
N ASP A 131 27.75 -33.55 42.03
CA ASP A 131 28.04 -34.29 43.28
C ASP A 131 29.48 -34.08 43.77
N THR A 132 29.63 -33.67 45.05
CA THR A 132 30.92 -33.56 45.75
C THR A 132 30.91 -34.18 47.15
N GLY A 133 29.76 -34.62 47.66
CA GLY A 133 29.60 -35.11 49.03
C GLY A 133 29.62 -33.97 50.06
N GLY A 134 28.43 -33.51 50.48
CA GLY A 134 28.26 -32.47 51.52
C GLY A 134 27.67 -31.14 51.01
N ASP A 135 27.31 -31.04 49.73
CA ASP A 135 26.99 -29.77 49.05
C ASP A 135 25.65 -29.14 49.45
N PHE A 136 24.75 -29.93 50.00
CA PHE A 136 23.41 -29.47 50.41
C PHE A 136 23.47 -28.33 51.45
N GLY A 137 24.37 -28.45 52.44
CA GLY A 137 24.52 -27.46 53.50
C GLY A 137 24.94 -26.10 52.94
N THR A 138 25.94 -26.08 52.05
CA THR A 138 26.45 -24.88 51.39
C THR A 138 25.35 -24.17 50.59
N ILE A 139 24.56 -24.91 49.82
CA ILE A 139 23.46 -24.33 49.02
C ILE A 139 22.35 -23.80 49.93
N SER A 140 21.98 -24.56 50.96
CA SER A 140 21.01 -24.12 51.97
C SER A 140 21.44 -22.80 52.63
N ASP A 141 22.71 -22.68 53.02
CA ASP A 141 23.23 -21.48 53.68
C ASP A 141 23.32 -20.28 52.73
N VAL A 142 23.68 -20.48 51.46
CA VAL A 142 23.69 -19.41 50.45
C VAL A 142 22.28 -18.88 50.19
N VAL A 143 21.30 -19.76 49.98
CA VAL A 143 19.90 -19.37 49.74
C VAL A 143 19.30 -18.64 50.94
N ARG A 144 19.60 -19.10 52.16
CA ARG A 144 19.12 -18.46 53.39
C ARG A 144 19.84 -17.15 53.70
N GLY A 145 21.11 -17.03 53.31
CA GLY A 145 21.92 -15.84 53.55
C GLY A 145 21.50 -14.64 52.71
N LYS A 146 21.07 -14.85 51.45
CA LYS A 146 20.60 -13.76 50.57
C LYS A 146 19.37 -14.16 49.74
N PRO A 147 18.19 -14.36 50.37
CA PRO A 147 16.98 -14.81 49.67
C PRO A 147 16.49 -13.85 48.59
N GLY A 148 16.70 -12.53 48.75
CA GLY A 148 16.26 -11.52 47.77
C GLY A 148 16.88 -11.63 46.39
N GLU A 149 18.14 -12.05 46.32
CA GLU A 149 18.80 -12.26 45.04
C GLU A 149 18.22 -13.46 44.30
N PHE A 150 17.90 -14.56 45.02
CA PHE A 150 17.22 -15.72 44.41
C PHE A 150 15.78 -15.42 44.01
N VAL A 151 15.05 -14.59 44.75
CA VAL A 151 13.72 -14.11 44.33
C VAL A 151 13.84 -13.34 43.02
N ARG A 152 14.75 -12.37 42.94
CA ARG A 152 14.98 -11.57 41.73
C ARG A 152 15.39 -12.45 40.54
N VAL A 153 16.33 -13.37 40.74
CA VAL A 153 16.77 -14.31 39.70
C VAL A 153 15.61 -15.18 39.24
N THR A 154 14.81 -15.73 40.14
CA THR A 154 13.70 -16.61 39.77
C THR A 154 12.68 -15.88 38.89
N GLN A 155 12.36 -14.63 39.23
CA GLN A 155 11.48 -13.78 38.42
C GLN A 155 12.07 -13.49 37.03
N ILE A 156 13.35 -13.10 36.97
CA ILE A 156 14.04 -12.81 35.70
C ILE A 156 14.10 -14.06 34.81
N LEU A 157 14.50 -15.21 35.37
CA LEU A 157 14.60 -16.46 34.62
C LEU A 157 13.24 -17.01 34.20
N GLY A 158 12.21 -16.86 35.03
CA GLY A 158 10.84 -17.23 34.70
C GLY A 158 10.33 -16.46 33.48
N GLN A 159 10.45 -15.12 33.50
CA GLN A 159 10.07 -14.28 32.37
C GLN A 159 10.87 -14.62 31.11
N ALA A 160 12.20 -14.75 31.24
CA ALA A 160 13.07 -15.09 30.11
C ALA A 160 12.74 -16.47 29.51
N SER A 161 12.28 -17.43 30.32
CA SER A 161 11.85 -18.75 29.85
C SER A 161 10.56 -18.66 29.02
N LEU A 162 9.57 -17.87 29.46
CA LEU A 162 8.34 -17.61 28.70
C LEU A 162 8.62 -16.85 27.39
N ASP A 163 9.46 -15.84 27.45
CA ASP A 163 9.94 -15.10 26.28
C ASP A 163 10.58 -16.06 25.26
N ARG A 164 11.40 -17.00 25.75
CA ARG A 164 12.06 -17.99 24.89
C ARG A 164 11.08 -18.98 24.30
N ALA A 165 10.05 -19.37 25.03
CA ALA A 165 8.96 -20.20 24.50
C ALA A 165 8.24 -19.49 23.33
N ARG A 166 7.94 -18.19 23.46
CA ARG A 166 7.33 -17.38 22.38
C ARG A 166 8.22 -17.31 21.14
N LEU A 167 9.51 -17.06 21.33
CA LEU A 167 10.48 -17.06 20.23
C LEU A 167 10.56 -18.44 19.55
N ASN A 168 10.61 -19.52 20.32
CA ASN A 168 10.66 -20.87 19.78
C ASN A 168 9.41 -21.17 18.93
N ALA A 169 8.21 -20.79 19.40
CA ALA A 169 6.97 -20.92 18.65
C ALA A 169 6.99 -20.12 17.34
N PHE A 170 7.56 -18.91 17.35
CA PHE A 170 7.71 -18.08 16.14
C PHE A 170 8.64 -18.76 15.12
N VAL A 171 9.83 -19.20 15.58
CA VAL A 171 10.80 -19.89 14.73
C VAL A 171 10.22 -21.18 14.15
N ALA A 172 9.49 -21.96 14.96
CA ALA A 172 8.81 -23.16 14.50
C ALA A 172 7.74 -22.87 13.43
N GLY A 173 6.96 -21.80 13.61
CA GLY A 173 5.98 -21.34 12.63
C GLY A 173 6.61 -20.96 11.30
N ILE A 174 7.69 -20.16 11.32
CA ILE A 174 8.43 -19.77 10.11
C ILE A 174 8.99 -20.99 9.38
N ARG A 175 9.66 -21.90 10.11
CA ARG A 175 10.24 -23.14 9.51
C ARG A 175 9.17 -24.05 8.92
N THR A 176 8.02 -24.19 9.58
CA THR A 176 6.90 -25.00 9.07
C THR A 176 6.37 -24.45 7.76
N GLN A 177 6.25 -23.12 7.66
CA GLN A 177 5.80 -22.45 6.45
C GLN A 177 6.85 -22.52 5.32
N GLU A 178 8.12 -22.30 5.64
CA GLU A 178 9.25 -22.44 4.71
C GLU A 178 9.31 -23.84 4.08
N ASN A 179 9.14 -24.88 4.89
CA ASN A 179 9.23 -26.27 4.43
C ASN A 179 8.03 -26.72 3.58
N SER A 180 6.89 -26.02 3.64
CA SER A 180 5.66 -26.48 2.99
C SER A 180 5.23 -25.57 1.83
N HIS A 181 5.16 -24.26 2.06
CA HIS A 181 4.70 -23.27 1.08
C HIS A 181 5.39 -21.91 1.34
N PRO A 182 6.68 -21.77 0.99
CA PRO A 182 7.46 -20.59 1.33
C PRO A 182 6.90 -19.28 0.71
N GLU A 183 6.13 -19.36 -0.38
CA GLU A 183 5.46 -18.24 -1.02
C GLU A 183 4.45 -17.51 -0.12
N TYR A 184 3.88 -18.18 0.89
CA TYR A 184 2.94 -17.57 1.83
C TYR A 184 3.61 -16.95 3.06
N LEU A 185 4.94 -17.00 3.20
CA LEU A 185 5.65 -16.39 4.33
C LEU A 185 5.34 -14.90 4.49
N LYS A 186 5.16 -14.17 3.38
CA LYS A 186 4.74 -12.75 3.38
C LYS A 186 3.41 -12.51 4.10
N THR A 187 2.50 -13.47 4.06
CA THR A 187 1.19 -13.37 4.70
C THR A 187 1.21 -13.94 6.12
N VAL A 188 1.98 -15.00 6.36
CA VAL A 188 1.99 -15.72 7.65
C VAL A 188 2.88 -15.05 8.69
N ALA A 189 4.05 -14.52 8.31
CA ALA A 189 5.00 -13.95 9.26
C ALA A 189 4.47 -12.74 10.06
N PRO A 190 3.71 -11.79 9.46
CA PRO A 190 3.04 -10.73 10.22
C PRO A 190 2.02 -11.27 11.25
N VAL A 191 1.26 -12.30 10.89
CA VAL A 191 0.26 -12.91 11.78
C VAL A 191 0.96 -13.62 12.95
N LEU A 192 2.05 -14.35 12.69
CA LEU A 192 2.87 -14.98 13.74
C LEU A 192 3.46 -13.93 14.69
N SER A 193 4.02 -12.85 14.13
CA SER A 193 4.61 -11.73 14.88
C SER A 193 3.61 -11.10 15.84
N SER A 194 2.41 -10.76 15.33
CA SER A 194 1.32 -10.20 16.14
C SER A 194 0.84 -11.20 17.20
N SER A 195 0.62 -12.47 16.81
CA SER A 195 0.08 -13.51 17.71
C SER A 195 1.02 -13.84 18.87
N LEU A 196 2.33 -13.89 18.62
CA LEU A 196 3.34 -14.27 19.61
C LEU A 196 4.01 -13.07 20.30
N ALA A 197 3.65 -11.85 19.90
CA ALA A 197 4.31 -10.61 20.32
C ALA A 197 5.84 -10.66 20.12
N VAL A 198 6.25 -11.01 18.90
CA VAL A 198 7.66 -11.08 18.45
C VAL A 198 7.87 -10.03 17.36
N LYS A 199 8.93 -9.23 17.46
CA LYS A 199 9.31 -8.23 16.46
C LYS A 199 9.61 -8.89 15.13
N LEU A 200 9.11 -8.29 14.06
CA LEU A 200 9.33 -8.72 12.69
C LEU A 200 10.22 -7.70 11.97
N ASN A 201 11.25 -8.17 11.25
CA ASN A 201 11.94 -7.33 10.29
C ASN A 201 11.20 -7.37 8.95
N ALA A 202 10.36 -6.35 8.68
CA ALA A 202 9.55 -6.29 7.47
C ALA A 202 10.39 -6.25 6.18
N ASP A 203 11.63 -5.73 6.22
CA ASP A 203 12.52 -5.68 5.07
C ASP A 203 12.90 -7.10 4.57
N CYS A 204 12.88 -8.09 5.45
CA CYS A 204 13.09 -9.48 5.06
C CYS A 204 11.98 -10.02 4.16
N LEU A 205 10.74 -9.51 4.28
CA LEU A 205 9.62 -9.91 3.42
C LEU A 205 9.72 -9.33 2.00
N ALA A 206 10.54 -8.30 1.80
CA ALA A 206 10.83 -7.76 0.47
C ALA A 206 11.90 -8.57 -0.29
N LYS A 207 12.64 -9.47 0.39
CA LYS A 207 13.65 -10.32 -0.23
C LYS A 207 13.04 -11.44 -1.08
N LEU A 208 13.88 -12.11 -1.87
CA LEU A 208 13.54 -13.32 -2.64
C LEU A 208 13.04 -14.42 -1.70
N VAL A 209 12.01 -15.16 -2.10
CA VAL A 209 11.29 -16.17 -1.28
C VAL A 209 12.24 -17.11 -0.53
N GLU A 210 13.25 -17.64 -1.21
CA GLU A 210 14.27 -18.57 -0.66
C GLU A 210 15.14 -17.96 0.46
N SER A 211 15.24 -16.63 0.53
CA SER A 211 16.06 -15.90 1.52
C SER A 211 15.23 -15.28 2.65
N GLN A 212 13.90 -15.32 2.56
CA GLN A 212 13.02 -14.65 3.51
C GLN A 212 13.12 -15.28 4.89
N ALA A 213 12.99 -16.60 4.98
CA ALA A 213 13.05 -17.31 6.25
C ALA A 213 14.42 -17.15 6.93
N ALA A 214 15.51 -17.33 6.20
CA ALA A 214 16.87 -17.11 6.73
C ALA A 214 17.06 -15.68 7.28
N CYS A 215 16.58 -14.65 6.57
CA CYS A 215 16.61 -13.25 7.02
C CYS A 215 15.72 -13.00 8.24
N LEU A 216 14.49 -13.53 8.24
CA LEU A 216 13.55 -13.39 9.36
C LEU A 216 14.08 -14.06 10.63
N LEU A 217 14.90 -15.08 10.47
CA LEU A 217 15.55 -15.82 11.54
C LEU A 217 16.97 -15.32 11.83
N GLU A 218 17.40 -14.23 11.20
CA GLU A 218 18.67 -13.55 11.48
C GLU A 218 18.52 -12.72 12.77
N ASN A 219 19.51 -12.76 13.67
CA ASN A 219 19.46 -12.07 14.97
C ASN A 219 18.26 -12.45 15.87
N ARG A 220 17.92 -13.74 15.96
CA ARG A 220 16.75 -14.29 16.70
C ARG A 220 16.54 -13.71 18.10
N GLU A 221 17.62 -13.39 18.78
CA GLU A 221 17.59 -12.92 20.17
C GLU A 221 17.15 -11.46 20.29
N ALA A 222 17.32 -10.64 19.25
CA ALA A 222 16.84 -9.26 19.21
C ALA A 222 15.35 -9.15 18.82
N LEU A 223 14.68 -10.29 18.56
CA LEU A 223 13.31 -10.32 18.05
C LEU A 223 12.23 -10.31 19.14
N VAL A 224 12.55 -10.52 20.42
CA VAL A 224 11.49 -10.65 21.45
C VAL A 224 11.06 -9.29 21.99
N LEU A 225 9.76 -9.00 21.95
CA LEU A 225 9.17 -7.81 22.58
C LEU A 225 8.75 -8.17 24.02
N VAL A 226 8.96 -7.21 24.93
CA VAL A 226 8.47 -7.33 26.32
C VAL A 226 6.95 -7.40 26.30
N ASP A 227 6.38 -8.42 26.95
CA ASP A 227 4.93 -8.52 27.12
C ASP A 227 4.48 -7.52 28.19
N VAL A 228 3.60 -6.59 27.83
CA VAL A 228 3.05 -5.59 28.76
C VAL A 228 2.10 -6.25 29.78
N HIS A 229 1.59 -7.45 29.50
CA HIS A 229 0.63 -8.14 30.37
C HIS A 229 1.28 -8.89 31.54
N SER A 230 2.60 -9.10 31.54
CA SER A 230 3.30 -9.77 32.66
C SER A 230 3.46 -8.89 33.90
N ASN A 231 3.12 -7.60 33.82
CA ASN A 231 3.06 -6.69 34.97
C ASN A 231 1.61 -6.58 35.46
N SER A 232 1.17 -7.54 36.28
CA SER A 232 -0.16 -7.48 36.86
C SER A 232 -0.34 -6.30 37.83
N LEU A 233 -1.55 -5.74 37.83
CA LEU A 233 -2.23 -4.91 38.85
C LEU A 233 -2.15 -3.38 38.85
N THR A 234 -1.33 -2.70 38.03
CA THR A 234 -1.34 -1.21 38.03
C THR A 234 -1.73 -0.52 36.72
N GLU A 235 -1.84 -1.23 35.59
CA GLU A 235 -2.08 -0.60 34.27
C GLU A 235 -3.41 -0.97 33.61
N THR A 236 -4.30 -1.70 34.30
CA THR A 236 -5.62 -2.11 33.76
C THR A 236 -6.63 -0.97 33.64
N ILE A 237 -6.23 0.31 33.76
CA ILE A 237 -7.14 1.47 33.74
C ILE A 237 -7.22 2.15 32.35
N VAL A 238 -6.34 1.82 31.40
CA VAL A 238 -6.40 2.43 30.06
C VAL A 238 -6.36 1.35 28.98
N GLY A 239 -7.48 1.20 28.26
CA GLY A 239 -7.55 0.36 27.08
C GLY A 239 -6.50 0.80 26.04
N THR A 240 -6.04 -0.14 25.21
CA THR A 240 -5.05 0.01 24.10
C THR A 240 -3.53 0.15 24.42
N PRO A 241 -2.89 -0.66 25.29
CA PRO A 241 -1.42 -0.59 25.43
C PRO A 241 -0.64 -1.38 24.36
N ALA A 242 -1.14 -2.53 23.90
CA ALA A 242 -0.38 -3.40 22.99
C ALA A 242 -0.14 -2.73 21.63
N ASP A 243 -1.17 -2.12 21.05
CA ASP A 243 -1.12 -1.50 19.72
C ASP A 243 -0.21 -0.25 19.71
N LEU A 244 -0.24 0.53 20.80
CA LEU A 244 0.63 1.70 20.95
C LEU A 244 2.10 1.30 21.15
N ALA A 245 2.39 0.24 21.91
CA ALA A 245 3.75 -0.29 22.05
C ALA A 245 4.30 -0.85 20.71
N PHE A 246 3.45 -1.53 19.93
CA PHE A 246 3.80 -1.97 18.57
C PHE A 246 4.06 -0.78 17.64
N GLN A 247 3.21 0.25 17.65
CA GLN A 247 3.35 1.45 16.82
C GLN A 247 4.58 2.28 17.19
N ILE A 248 4.90 2.43 18.48
CA ILE A 248 6.10 3.14 18.94
C ILE A 248 7.36 2.35 18.58
N SER A 249 7.35 1.01 18.71
CA SER A 249 8.49 0.15 18.37
C SER A 249 8.80 0.07 16.86
N ALA A 250 7.82 0.42 16.02
CA ALA A 250 7.94 0.48 14.56
C ALA A 250 8.53 1.82 14.06
N THR A 251 8.74 2.80 14.94
CA THR A 251 9.34 4.09 14.56
C THR A 251 10.86 4.00 14.43
N ARG A 252 11.41 4.74 13.44
CA ARG A 252 12.84 4.76 13.13
C ARG A 252 13.71 5.27 14.28
N GLU A 253 13.16 6.07 15.20
CA GLU A 253 13.90 6.69 16.30
C GLU A 253 13.88 5.83 17.59
N ALA A 254 12.81 5.04 17.83
CA ALA A 254 12.76 4.07 18.93
C ALA A 254 13.34 2.68 18.54
N GLY A 255 13.47 2.39 17.25
CA GLY A 255 13.93 1.10 16.71
C GLY A 255 15.44 0.82 16.78
N TYR A 256 16.28 1.79 17.17
CA TYR A 256 17.74 1.68 17.23
C TYR A 256 18.34 1.44 18.64
N GLY A 257 17.51 1.32 19.69
CA GLY A 257 17.96 1.00 21.05
C GLY A 257 18.30 -0.49 21.21
N PHE A 258 19.43 -0.92 20.65
CA PHE A 258 19.90 -2.31 20.65
C PHE A 258 20.27 -2.82 22.05
N TYR A 259 19.38 -3.59 22.69
CA TYR A 259 19.77 -4.81 23.42
C TYR A 259 18.66 -5.86 23.33
N SER A 260 19.04 -7.09 23.03
CA SER A 260 18.17 -8.25 23.20
C SER A 260 17.74 -8.35 24.67
N PRO A 261 16.46 -8.63 24.99
CA PRO A 261 16.04 -8.86 26.38
C PRO A 261 16.86 -9.97 27.04
N TYR A 262 17.37 -10.95 26.28
CA TYR A 262 18.22 -12.03 26.80
C TYR A 262 19.62 -11.56 27.19
N ILE A 263 20.22 -10.63 26.44
CA ILE A 263 21.52 -10.03 26.82
C ILE A 263 21.35 -9.27 28.15
N GLY A 264 20.24 -8.57 28.32
CA GLY A 264 19.86 -7.93 29.59
C GLY A 264 19.75 -8.94 30.74
N VAL A 265 19.02 -10.04 30.53
CA VAL A 265 18.87 -11.14 31.50
C VAL A 265 20.23 -11.72 31.91
N VAL A 266 21.11 -12.04 30.96
CA VAL A 266 22.43 -12.62 31.27
C VAL A 266 23.28 -11.61 32.06
N ARG A 267 23.30 -10.33 31.68
CA ARG A 267 24.07 -9.29 32.40
C ARG A 267 23.54 -9.08 33.81
N ASP A 268 22.23 -9.00 33.98
CA ASP A 268 21.60 -8.80 35.29
C ASP A 268 21.84 -10.00 36.20
N VAL A 269 21.63 -11.22 35.70
CA VAL A 269 21.82 -12.43 36.49
C VAL A 269 23.31 -12.67 36.77
N ALA A 270 24.22 -12.39 35.84
CA ALA A 270 25.66 -12.46 36.08
C ALA A 270 26.11 -11.42 37.13
N ARG A 271 25.53 -10.22 37.14
CA ARG A 271 25.79 -9.22 38.19
C ARG A 271 25.29 -9.70 39.55
N ILE A 272 24.12 -10.32 39.60
CA ILE A 272 23.57 -10.93 40.83
C ILE A 272 24.51 -12.06 41.29
N PHE A 273 24.76 -13.06 40.45
CA PHE A 273 25.53 -14.27 40.75
C PHE A 273 27.03 -14.04 40.94
N GLY A 274 27.61 -13.00 40.33
CA GLY A 274 29.00 -12.62 40.56
C GLY A 274 29.32 -12.37 42.03
N ALA A 275 28.32 -11.92 42.82
CA ALA A 275 28.43 -11.70 44.26
C ALA A 275 28.23 -12.97 45.12
N PHE A 276 27.98 -14.13 44.51
CA PHE A 276 27.73 -15.43 45.14
C PHE A 276 28.75 -16.50 44.80
N ASN A 277 29.51 -16.29 43.74
CA ASN A 277 30.57 -17.19 43.36
C ASN A 277 31.56 -17.32 44.51
N ASN A 278 31.85 -18.56 44.86
CA ASN A 278 32.83 -18.90 45.87
C ASN A 278 33.80 -19.93 45.28
N PRO A 279 34.89 -20.29 45.99
CA PRO A 279 35.86 -21.26 45.47
C PRO A 279 35.28 -22.64 45.15
N GLU A 280 34.13 -23.00 45.74
CA GLU A 280 33.45 -24.28 45.53
C GLU A 280 32.47 -24.23 44.36
N PHE A 281 31.70 -23.14 44.22
CA PHE A 281 30.57 -23.04 43.32
C PHE A 281 30.50 -21.72 42.55
N THR A 282 30.09 -21.83 41.30
CA THR A 282 29.62 -20.74 40.45
C THR A 282 28.19 -21.05 40.02
N TYR A 283 27.30 -20.06 40.10
CA TYR A 283 25.89 -20.23 39.76
C TYR A 283 25.68 -19.89 38.29
N LEU A 284 25.14 -20.85 37.54
CA LEU A 284 24.79 -20.68 36.13
C LEU A 284 23.27 -20.60 35.99
N PRO A 285 22.72 -19.55 35.37
CA PRO A 285 21.30 -19.52 35.05
C PRO A 285 20.95 -20.58 34.01
N ALA A 286 19.76 -21.16 34.16
CA ALA A 286 19.18 -22.07 33.19
C ALA A 286 17.73 -21.67 32.90
N LEU A 287 17.41 -21.49 31.62
CA LEU A 287 16.02 -21.26 31.18
C LEU A 287 15.29 -22.60 31.08
N GLY A 288 14.10 -22.69 31.67
CA GLY A 288 13.27 -23.89 31.63
C GLY A 288 12.29 -23.84 30.47
N ILE A 289 12.57 -24.56 29.39
CA ILE A 289 11.67 -24.66 28.24
C ILE A 289 10.76 -25.87 28.43
N GLN A 290 9.47 -25.59 28.54
CA GLN A 290 8.45 -26.62 28.78
C GLN A 290 8.08 -27.28 27.45
N ASN A 291 8.18 -28.61 27.39
CA ASN A 291 7.86 -29.44 26.22
C ASN A 291 6.96 -30.59 26.70
N GLY A 292 5.65 -30.37 26.79
CA GLY A 292 4.70 -31.35 27.32
C GLY A 292 5.02 -31.74 28.76
N THR A 293 5.45 -32.99 28.99
CA THR A 293 5.74 -33.54 30.33
C THR A 293 7.16 -33.26 30.83
N ALA A 294 8.06 -32.82 29.96
CA ALA A 294 9.46 -32.55 30.29
C ALA A 294 9.78 -31.06 30.19
N MET A 295 10.68 -30.60 31.03
CA MET A 295 11.29 -29.27 30.98
C MET A 295 12.75 -29.44 30.54
N SER A 296 13.08 -28.94 29.36
CA SER A 296 14.46 -28.90 28.85
C SER A 296 15.14 -27.63 29.33
N LEU A 297 16.37 -27.75 29.83
CA LEU A 297 17.14 -26.59 30.27
C LEU A 297 17.98 -26.03 29.12
N LEU A 298 17.98 -24.71 28.95
CA LEU A 298 18.92 -23.99 28.08
C LEU A 298 19.90 -23.20 28.94
N LEU A 299 21.19 -23.34 28.63
CA LEU A 299 22.31 -22.75 29.36
C LEU A 299 22.98 -21.67 28.51
N ASN A 300 23.51 -20.64 29.17
CA ASN A 300 24.29 -19.58 28.53
C ASN A 300 25.81 -19.81 28.58
N ALA A 301 26.26 -20.84 29.30
CA ALA A 301 27.66 -21.23 29.41
C ALA A 301 27.79 -22.73 29.68
N ALA A 302 28.89 -23.33 29.22
CA ALA A 302 29.17 -24.73 29.49
C ALA A 302 29.41 -24.95 30.99
N PRO A 303 28.78 -25.97 31.62
CA PRO A 303 28.96 -26.23 33.04
C PRO A 303 30.37 -26.75 33.34
N SER A 304 31.00 -26.19 34.37
CA SER A 304 32.26 -26.69 34.94
C SER A 304 32.00 -27.75 36.01
N PHE A 305 32.70 -28.87 35.92
CA PHE A 305 32.73 -29.91 36.97
C PHE A 305 33.97 -29.82 37.87
N ARG A 306 34.86 -28.85 37.60
CA ARG A 306 36.01 -28.49 38.44
C ARG A 306 35.69 -27.28 39.27
N LYS A 307 36.32 -27.13 40.44
CA LYS A 307 36.13 -25.97 41.31
C LYS A 307 36.57 -24.66 40.61
N PRO A 308 35.76 -23.58 40.65
CA PRO A 308 34.39 -23.55 41.16
C PRO A 308 33.42 -24.28 40.23
N LYS A 309 32.66 -25.25 40.78
CA LYS A 309 31.73 -26.10 40.04
C LYS A 309 30.46 -25.33 39.67
N SER A 310 29.90 -25.61 38.50
CA SER A 310 28.71 -24.95 38.02
C SER A 310 27.44 -25.55 38.63
N VAL A 311 26.74 -24.76 39.43
CA VAL A 311 25.39 -25.06 39.93
C VAL A 311 24.38 -24.47 38.97
N LEU A 312 23.56 -25.30 38.33
CA LEU A 312 22.51 -24.80 37.45
C LEU A 312 21.33 -24.31 38.31
N VAL A 313 20.85 -23.10 38.04
CA VAL A 313 19.72 -22.48 38.75
C VAL A 313 18.53 -22.39 37.81
N VAL A 314 17.44 -23.05 38.18
CA VAL A 314 16.20 -23.13 37.40
C VAL A 314 15.06 -22.48 38.16
N ALA A 315 14.32 -21.61 37.49
CA ALA A 315 13.10 -21.01 38.03
C ALA A 315 11.89 -21.91 37.77
N MET A 316 11.07 -22.11 38.81
CA MET A 316 9.75 -22.73 38.67
C MET A 316 8.68 -21.65 38.52
N PRO A 317 7.46 -21.98 38.03
CA PRO A 317 6.35 -21.04 37.99
C PRO A 317 6.12 -20.37 39.35
N ALA A 318 5.76 -19.09 39.31
CA ALA A 318 5.52 -18.32 40.53
C ALA A 318 4.41 -18.96 41.37
N ILE A 319 4.50 -18.79 42.69
CA ILE A 319 3.46 -19.26 43.61
C ILE A 319 2.52 -18.08 43.86
N GLU A 320 1.44 -18.03 43.10
CA GLU A 320 0.49 -16.93 43.12
C GLU A 320 -0.89 -17.37 42.64
N LYS A 321 -1.86 -16.46 42.69
CA LYS A 321 -3.18 -16.73 42.15
C LYS A 321 -3.07 -16.80 40.64
N ASP A 322 -3.34 -17.98 40.11
CA ASP A 322 -3.44 -18.20 38.67
C ASP A 322 -4.64 -17.44 38.09
N VAL A 323 -4.37 -16.51 37.18
CA VAL A 323 -5.37 -15.68 36.49
C VAL A 323 -5.16 -15.86 34.99
N PRO A 324 -6.14 -16.40 34.25
CA PRO A 324 -5.99 -16.57 32.82
C PRO A 324 -5.88 -15.23 32.08
N PRO A 325 -5.11 -15.17 30.98
CA PRO A 325 -4.98 -13.94 30.20
C PRO A 325 -6.30 -13.55 29.54
N PRO A 326 -6.66 -12.26 29.48
CA PRO A 326 -7.89 -11.82 28.85
C PRO A 326 -7.82 -11.96 27.33
N LEU A 327 -8.56 -12.91 26.76
CA LEU A 327 -8.72 -13.04 25.32
C LEU A 327 -9.81 -12.12 24.79
N ARG A 328 -9.55 -11.50 23.63
CA ARG A 328 -10.52 -10.69 22.89
C ARG A 328 -10.75 -11.26 21.50
N ALA A 329 -11.96 -11.14 20.97
CA ALA A 329 -12.22 -11.42 19.56
C ALA A 329 -11.51 -10.35 18.71
N ALA A 330 -10.78 -10.75 17.67
CA ALA A 330 -10.05 -9.83 16.80
C ALA A 330 -10.96 -9.03 15.86
N SER A 331 -12.22 -9.46 15.70
CA SER A 331 -13.20 -8.83 14.82
C SER A 331 -14.61 -9.26 15.20
N ASP A 332 -15.59 -8.39 14.96
CA ASP A 332 -17.02 -8.73 15.08
C ASP A 332 -17.57 -9.48 13.85
N SER A 333 -16.71 -9.75 12.86
CA SER A 333 -17.11 -10.51 11.66
C SER A 333 -17.51 -11.94 12.03
N ALA A 334 -18.63 -12.40 11.46
CA ALA A 334 -19.12 -13.74 11.73
C ALA A 334 -18.17 -14.83 11.17
N VAL A 335 -18.04 -15.93 11.89
CA VAL A 335 -17.21 -17.08 11.50
C VAL A 335 -18.07 -18.11 10.78
N CYS A 336 -17.69 -18.51 9.57
CA CYS A 336 -18.34 -19.63 8.90
C CYS A 336 -17.82 -20.98 9.43
N ALA A 337 -18.53 -21.60 10.39
CA ALA A 337 -18.07 -22.84 11.02
C ALA A 337 -18.24 -24.11 10.15
N ALA A 338 -18.98 -24.01 9.04
CA ALA A 338 -19.06 -25.08 8.03
C ALA A 338 -17.81 -25.15 7.13
N ARG A 339 -16.97 -24.10 7.14
CA ARG A 339 -15.75 -24.06 6.34
C ARG A 339 -14.64 -24.89 7.00
N ALA A 340 -13.98 -25.72 6.22
CA ALA A 340 -12.76 -26.39 6.66
C ALA A 340 -11.68 -25.36 7.04
N GLY A 341 -11.08 -25.53 8.23
CA GLY A 341 -10.09 -24.58 8.75
C GLY A 341 -10.66 -23.21 9.12
N ALA A 342 -11.95 -23.14 9.49
CA ALA A 342 -12.55 -21.95 10.08
C ALA A 342 -11.79 -21.52 11.34
N VAL A 343 -11.55 -20.21 11.48
CA VAL A 343 -10.71 -19.62 12.52
C VAL A 343 -11.53 -18.66 13.38
N PHE A 344 -11.55 -18.91 14.67
CA PHE A 344 -12.01 -17.97 15.69
C PHE A 344 -10.83 -17.08 16.09
N ARG A 345 -10.70 -15.94 15.41
CA ARG A 345 -9.56 -15.03 15.58
C ARG A 345 -9.59 -14.36 16.94
N VAL A 346 -8.47 -14.42 17.66
CA VAL A 346 -8.32 -13.82 18.98
C VAL A 346 -7.05 -13.00 19.11
N GLU A 347 -7.11 -12.01 19.99
CA GLU A 347 -5.98 -11.15 20.37
C GLU A 347 -5.70 -11.24 21.87
N GLY A 348 -4.47 -10.87 22.25
CA GLY A 348 -4.11 -10.63 23.65
C GLY A 348 -3.62 -11.85 24.45
N ALA A 349 -3.17 -12.93 23.80
CA ALA A 349 -2.60 -14.06 24.53
C ALA A 349 -1.44 -14.76 23.80
N PRO A 350 -0.25 -14.15 23.75
CA PRO A 350 0.93 -14.78 23.16
C PRO A 350 1.35 -16.06 23.89
N LEU A 351 1.11 -16.16 25.20
CA LEU A 351 1.42 -17.35 25.99
C LEU A 351 0.55 -18.56 25.64
N ILE A 352 -0.70 -18.35 25.21
CA ILE A 352 -1.57 -19.44 24.74
C ILE A 352 -0.98 -20.14 23.51
N TYR A 353 -0.31 -19.38 22.64
CA TYR A 353 0.32 -19.92 21.45
C TYR A 353 1.72 -20.51 21.70
N ALA A 354 2.35 -20.13 22.81
CA ALA A 354 3.74 -20.48 23.11
C ALA A 354 3.90 -21.57 24.18
N THR A 355 2.82 -21.90 24.90
CA THR A 355 2.81 -22.85 26.02
C THR A 355 1.56 -23.74 25.94
N ASP A 356 1.55 -24.83 26.70
CA ASP A 356 0.38 -25.70 26.83
C ASP A 356 -0.52 -25.29 28.02
N TYR A 357 -0.37 -24.08 28.57
CA TYR A 357 -1.18 -23.61 29.70
C TYR A 357 -2.68 -23.63 29.40
N ALA A 358 -3.07 -23.20 28.20
CA ALA A 358 -4.43 -23.35 27.71
C ALA A 358 -4.60 -24.71 27.04
N HIS A 359 -5.48 -25.56 27.57
CA HIS A 359 -5.77 -26.87 27.01
C HIS A 359 -7.26 -27.20 27.04
N ASP A 360 -7.62 -28.28 26.35
CA ASP A 360 -9.00 -28.77 26.20
C ASP A 360 -9.96 -27.68 25.69
N MET A 361 -9.45 -26.88 24.74
CA MET A 361 -10.14 -25.72 24.19
C MET A 361 -11.26 -26.15 23.25
N THR A 362 -12.44 -25.57 23.46
CA THR A 362 -13.66 -25.83 22.70
C THR A 362 -14.39 -24.53 22.40
N VAL A 363 -15.20 -24.52 21.35
CA VAL A 363 -16.23 -23.49 21.13
C VAL A 363 -17.59 -24.11 21.42
N ARG A 364 -18.24 -23.58 22.47
CA ARG A 364 -19.59 -23.97 22.89
C ARG A 364 -20.62 -23.25 22.05
N LEU A 365 -21.44 -24.01 21.34
CA LEU A 365 -22.46 -23.55 20.41
C LEU A 365 -23.84 -24.09 20.82
N THR A 366 -24.90 -23.44 20.36
CA THR A 366 -26.28 -23.95 20.50
C THR A 366 -26.77 -24.44 19.16
N THR A 367 -27.18 -25.72 19.10
CA THR A 367 -27.81 -26.32 17.93
C THR A 367 -29.20 -25.75 17.70
N LYS A 368 -29.77 -25.95 16.50
CA LYS A 368 -31.14 -25.46 16.19
C LYS A 368 -32.22 -26.05 17.10
N ASP A 369 -31.98 -27.22 17.70
CA ASP A 369 -32.88 -27.88 18.65
C ASP A 369 -32.72 -27.35 20.10
N GLY A 370 -31.87 -26.34 20.33
CA GLY A 370 -31.61 -25.77 21.65
C GLY A 370 -30.60 -26.55 22.52
N ARG A 371 -30.00 -27.62 22.00
CA ARG A 371 -28.95 -28.37 22.71
C ARG A 371 -27.59 -27.69 22.59
N THR A 372 -26.82 -27.66 23.68
CA THR A 372 -25.42 -27.19 23.67
C THR A 372 -24.49 -28.24 23.10
N MET A 373 -23.52 -27.81 22.29
CA MET A 373 -22.48 -28.66 21.71
C MET A 373 -21.13 -27.98 21.85
N ASP A 374 -20.13 -28.74 22.31
CA ASP A 374 -18.75 -28.26 22.44
C ASP A 374 -17.92 -28.80 21.27
N ALA A 375 -17.45 -27.90 20.40
CA ALA A 375 -16.64 -28.24 19.24
C ALA A 375 -15.15 -28.04 19.57
N PRO A 376 -14.30 -29.08 19.47
CA PRO A 376 -12.86 -28.94 19.73
C PRO A 376 -12.17 -27.95 18.79
N VAL A 377 -11.31 -27.11 19.35
CA VAL A 377 -10.49 -26.16 18.61
C VAL A 377 -9.03 -26.24 19.01
N ALA A 378 -8.14 -25.96 18.06
CA ALA A 378 -6.69 -25.94 18.30
C ALA A 378 -6.13 -24.51 18.13
N PRO A 379 -5.27 -24.02 19.03
CA PRO A 379 -4.62 -22.73 18.86
C PRO A 379 -3.67 -22.77 17.66
N ARG A 380 -3.71 -21.72 16.82
CA ARG A 380 -2.88 -21.58 15.62
C ARG A 380 -2.32 -20.17 15.52
N ALA A 381 -1.07 -20.01 15.96
CA ALA A 381 -0.36 -18.75 15.91
C ALA A 381 -0.22 -18.20 14.49
N ASP A 382 -0.06 -19.08 13.49
CA ASP A 382 0.03 -18.72 12.06
C ASP A 382 -1.30 -18.24 11.47
N LYS A 383 -2.41 -18.45 12.18
CA LYS A 383 -3.76 -17.99 11.82
C LYS A 383 -4.31 -16.90 12.74
N GLY A 384 -3.60 -16.58 13.83
CA GLY A 384 -4.04 -15.60 14.83
C GLY A 384 -5.35 -15.99 15.52
N GLY A 385 -5.57 -17.29 15.75
CA GLY A 385 -6.79 -17.73 16.40
C GLY A 385 -6.86 -19.23 16.71
N TYR A 386 -8.06 -19.66 17.06
CA TYR A 386 -8.41 -21.05 17.28
C TYR A 386 -9.07 -21.64 16.04
N VAL A 387 -8.54 -22.74 15.53
CA VAL A 387 -9.06 -23.41 14.33
C VAL A 387 -9.93 -24.59 14.74
N LEU A 388 -11.10 -24.73 14.13
CA LEU A 388 -11.93 -25.92 14.29
C LEU A 388 -11.16 -27.17 13.86
N VAL A 389 -11.11 -28.17 14.75
CA VAL A 389 -10.49 -29.47 14.45
C VAL A 389 -11.24 -30.18 13.32
N SER A 390 -12.55 -29.97 13.22
CA SER A 390 -13.38 -30.48 12.12
C SER A 390 -14.50 -29.50 11.79
N PRO A 391 -14.85 -29.32 10.50
CA PRO A 391 -15.96 -28.46 10.11
C PRO A 391 -17.27 -29.00 10.70
N LEU A 392 -18.14 -28.08 11.09
CA LEU A 392 -19.44 -28.41 11.67
C LEU A 392 -20.49 -28.58 10.57
N ARG A 393 -21.43 -29.51 10.77
CA ARG A 393 -22.52 -29.76 9.81
C ARG A 393 -23.55 -28.65 9.89
N ALA A 394 -23.70 -27.89 8.81
CA ALA A 394 -24.64 -26.77 8.74
C ALA A 394 -26.10 -27.16 9.07
N ALA A 395 -26.52 -28.37 8.69
CA ALA A 395 -27.86 -28.89 8.93
C ALA A 395 -28.26 -28.98 10.41
N ASP A 396 -27.30 -28.99 11.34
CA ASP A 396 -27.55 -29.09 12.79
C ASP A 396 -27.81 -27.72 13.45
N PHE A 397 -27.59 -26.62 12.71
CA PHE A 397 -27.59 -25.26 13.24
C PHE A 397 -28.57 -24.34 12.54
N ALA A 398 -28.99 -23.30 13.27
CA ALA A 398 -29.68 -22.15 12.69
C ALA A 398 -28.71 -21.36 11.78
N PRO A 399 -29.21 -20.46 10.92
CA PRO A 399 -28.36 -19.67 10.01
C PRO A 399 -27.26 -18.86 10.72
N SER A 400 -27.55 -18.45 11.96
CA SER A 400 -26.64 -17.74 12.85
C SER A 400 -26.84 -18.22 14.28
N THR A 401 -25.76 -18.32 15.04
CA THR A 401 -25.75 -18.60 16.48
C THR A 401 -24.55 -17.89 17.12
N SER A 402 -24.60 -17.75 18.43
CA SER A 402 -23.42 -17.42 19.22
C SER A 402 -22.57 -18.68 19.48
N GLY A 403 -21.25 -18.52 19.47
CA GLY A 403 -20.27 -19.51 19.92
C GLY A 403 -19.32 -18.92 20.95
N ARG A 404 -19.25 -19.50 22.16
CA ARG A 404 -18.34 -19.04 23.21
C ARG A 404 -17.10 -19.93 23.29
N LEU A 405 -15.91 -19.34 23.21
CA LEU A 405 -14.66 -20.07 23.41
C LEU A 405 -14.49 -20.39 24.90
N GLN A 406 -14.21 -21.65 25.22
CA GLN A 406 -14.02 -22.13 26.59
C GLN A 406 -12.91 -23.19 26.63
N GLY A 407 -12.35 -23.43 27.81
CA GLY A 407 -11.38 -24.51 28.02
C GLY A 407 -10.85 -24.48 29.45
N VAL A 408 -9.58 -24.83 29.59
CA VAL A 408 -8.88 -24.85 30.88
C VAL A 408 -7.56 -24.08 30.75
N TRP A 409 -7.26 -23.27 31.75
CA TRP A 409 -5.98 -22.59 31.94
C TRP A 409 -5.33 -23.16 33.20
N GLY A 410 -4.37 -24.04 33.00
CA GLY A 410 -3.82 -24.91 34.04
C GLY A 410 -4.88 -25.68 34.80
N PHE A 411 -5.15 -25.32 36.06
CA PHE A 411 -6.18 -25.98 36.87
C PHE A 411 -7.50 -25.21 36.91
N ASN A 412 -7.56 -24.03 36.28
CA ASN A 412 -8.70 -23.14 36.35
C ASN A 412 -9.51 -23.22 35.06
N ARG A 413 -10.82 -23.04 35.17
CA ARG A 413 -11.67 -22.87 33.99
C ARG A 413 -11.26 -21.61 33.23
N PHE A 414 -11.20 -21.74 31.92
CA PHE A 414 -10.97 -20.65 31.00
C PHE A 414 -12.25 -20.28 30.26
N ASP A 415 -12.69 -19.03 30.39
CA ASP A 415 -13.81 -18.47 29.63
C ASP A 415 -13.27 -17.37 28.71
N GLY A 416 -13.36 -17.62 27.41
CA GLY A 416 -12.89 -16.73 26.35
C GLY A 416 -14.02 -15.88 25.73
N PRO A 417 -13.71 -15.18 24.63
CA PRO A 417 -14.67 -14.33 23.95
C PRO A 417 -15.81 -15.12 23.28
N GLU A 418 -16.86 -14.37 22.96
CA GLU A 418 -18.03 -14.85 22.24
C GLU A 418 -17.95 -14.41 20.77
N PHE A 419 -18.32 -15.30 19.86
CA PHE A 419 -18.26 -15.09 18.42
C PHE A 419 -19.64 -15.21 17.79
N SER A 420 -19.90 -14.37 16.79
CA SER A 420 -20.98 -14.62 15.85
C SER A 420 -20.57 -15.76 14.91
N VAL A 421 -21.38 -16.81 14.82
CA VAL A 421 -21.09 -18.00 14.02
C VAL A 421 -22.23 -18.24 13.04
N GLN A 422 -21.87 -18.38 11.76
CA GLN A 422 -22.82 -18.56 10.68
C GLN A 422 -22.67 -19.92 10.01
N PHE A 423 -23.81 -20.41 9.52
CA PHE A 423 -23.92 -21.69 8.84
C PHE A 423 -24.66 -21.51 7.51
N PRO A 424 -24.12 -22.03 6.39
CA PRO A 424 -24.77 -21.91 5.10
C PRO A 424 -26.14 -22.59 5.13
N GLN A 425 -27.10 -22.00 4.42
CA GLN A 425 -28.47 -22.50 4.33
C GLN A 425 -28.88 -22.57 2.86
N ASP A 426 -29.88 -23.41 2.56
CA ASP A 426 -30.46 -23.51 1.22
C ASP A 426 -31.38 -22.32 0.86
N ALA A 427 -31.37 -21.26 1.68
CA ALA A 427 -32.19 -20.06 1.47
C ALA A 427 -31.72 -19.27 0.25
N ALA A 428 -32.67 -18.85 -0.58
CA ALA A 428 -32.39 -18.06 -1.77
C ALA A 428 -31.91 -16.65 -1.39
N TRP A 429 -30.79 -16.23 -1.99
CA TRP A 429 -30.34 -14.84 -1.99
C TRP A 429 -31.35 -13.97 -2.75
N GLN A 430 -31.46 -12.69 -2.41
CA GLN A 430 -32.38 -11.75 -3.07
C GLN A 430 -31.72 -10.39 -3.21
N VAL A 431 -32.13 -9.63 -4.22
CA VAL A 431 -31.72 -8.23 -4.35
C VAL A 431 -32.42 -7.40 -3.28
N ASP A 432 -31.69 -6.52 -2.59
CA ASP A 432 -32.34 -5.60 -1.66
C ASP A 432 -33.38 -4.74 -2.40
N HIS A 433 -34.59 -4.58 -1.85
CA HIS A 433 -35.66 -3.83 -2.50
C HIS A 433 -35.32 -2.34 -2.71
N ILE A 434 -34.36 -1.81 -1.97
CA ILE A 434 -33.87 -0.43 -2.07
C ILE A 434 -32.68 -0.34 -3.06
N ALA A 435 -32.19 -1.46 -3.58
CA ALA A 435 -31.04 -1.49 -4.48
C ALA A 435 -31.31 -0.73 -5.78
N PRO A 436 -30.31 0.02 -6.31
CA PRO A 436 -30.42 0.59 -7.63
C PRO A 436 -30.53 -0.50 -8.70
N ARG A 437 -31.28 -0.22 -9.76
CA ARG A 437 -31.33 -1.10 -10.94
C ARG A 437 -29.95 -1.17 -11.59
N LEU A 438 -29.61 -2.33 -12.14
CA LEU A 438 -28.38 -2.50 -12.92
C LEU A 438 -28.47 -1.69 -14.22
N ILE A 439 -27.51 -0.80 -14.46
CA ILE A 439 -27.43 0.02 -15.67
C ILE A 439 -26.16 -0.35 -16.44
N VAL A 440 -26.28 -0.64 -17.73
CA VAL A 440 -25.13 -0.90 -18.61
C VAL A 440 -24.44 0.39 -19.03
N GLY A 441 -23.15 0.32 -19.36
CA GLY A 441 -22.31 1.49 -19.65
C GLY A 441 -21.51 2.00 -18.43
N ARG A 442 -21.70 1.38 -17.26
CA ARG A 442 -20.96 1.69 -16.03
C ARG A 442 -20.91 0.49 -15.09
N ASP A 443 -20.04 0.56 -14.10
CA ASP A 443 -20.00 -0.41 -13.01
C ASP A 443 -21.13 -0.10 -12.01
N ASN A 444 -21.71 -1.15 -11.41
CA ASN A 444 -22.82 -1.04 -10.46
C ASN A 444 -22.44 -1.70 -9.14
N MET A 445 -22.87 -1.13 -8.02
CA MET A 445 -22.81 -1.82 -6.72
C MET A 445 -24.19 -2.39 -6.39
N LEU A 446 -24.27 -3.70 -6.22
CA LEU A 446 -25.52 -4.43 -6.01
C LEU A 446 -25.52 -5.10 -4.62
N PRO A 447 -26.29 -4.59 -3.65
CA PRO A 447 -26.49 -5.28 -2.38
C PRO A 447 -27.44 -6.48 -2.57
N LEU A 448 -27.01 -7.64 -2.10
CA LEU A 448 -27.85 -8.83 -1.95
C LEU A 448 -28.08 -9.14 -0.48
N LYS A 449 -29.30 -9.59 -0.16
CA LYS A 449 -29.67 -10.14 1.14
C LYS A 449 -29.75 -11.65 1.07
N GLY A 450 -29.27 -12.31 2.12
CA GLY A 450 -29.27 -13.76 2.21
C GLY A 450 -28.74 -14.25 3.56
N ALA A 451 -28.99 -15.52 3.83
CA ALA A 451 -28.51 -16.16 5.04
C ALA A 451 -26.99 -16.38 4.99
N ALA A 452 -26.33 -16.19 6.13
CA ALA A 452 -24.92 -16.54 6.35
C ALA A 452 -23.93 -15.95 5.32
N PRO A 453 -23.85 -14.61 5.16
CA PRO A 453 -22.91 -13.96 4.25
C PRO A 453 -21.44 -14.34 4.49
N ALA A 454 -21.03 -14.64 5.72
CA ALA A 454 -19.68 -15.10 6.02
C ALA A 454 -19.34 -16.49 5.43
N CYS A 455 -20.37 -17.25 5.04
CA CYS A 455 -20.23 -18.58 4.45
C CYS A 455 -20.24 -18.60 2.92
N VAL A 456 -20.30 -17.45 2.25
CA VAL A 456 -20.18 -17.40 0.79
C VAL A 456 -18.73 -17.73 0.39
N GLU A 457 -18.55 -18.73 -0.47
CA GLU A 457 -17.26 -19.15 -1.01
C GLU A 457 -16.92 -18.36 -2.27
N SER A 458 -17.87 -18.25 -3.19
CA SER A 458 -17.68 -17.56 -4.47
C SER A 458 -18.98 -17.00 -5.02
N ILE A 459 -18.83 -15.95 -5.82
CA ILE A 459 -19.92 -15.37 -6.59
C ILE A 459 -19.42 -15.24 -8.03
N THR A 460 -20.21 -15.78 -8.95
CA THR A 460 -19.94 -15.63 -10.38
C THR A 460 -21.11 -14.95 -11.08
N MET A 461 -20.82 -14.25 -12.15
CA MET A 461 -21.78 -13.58 -13.01
C MET A 461 -21.66 -14.10 -14.42
N GLN A 462 -22.79 -14.31 -15.07
CA GLN A 462 -22.89 -14.65 -16.48
C GLN A 462 -23.76 -13.62 -17.21
N LEU A 463 -23.16 -12.97 -18.19
CA LEU A 463 -23.86 -12.08 -19.12
C LEU A 463 -24.43 -12.88 -20.31
N PRO A 464 -25.47 -12.38 -21.00
CA PRO A 464 -26.05 -13.06 -22.16
C PRO A 464 -24.99 -13.35 -23.23
N GLY A 465 -24.85 -14.63 -23.61
CA GLY A 465 -23.90 -15.07 -24.65
C GLY A 465 -22.42 -15.00 -24.26
N ARG A 466 -22.08 -14.73 -22.99
CA ARG A 466 -20.70 -14.72 -22.48
C ARG A 466 -20.47 -15.87 -21.49
N PRO A 467 -19.21 -16.31 -21.29
CA PRO A 467 -18.87 -17.25 -20.24
C PRO A 467 -19.10 -16.64 -18.84
N SER A 468 -19.24 -17.51 -17.83
CA SER A 468 -19.31 -17.09 -16.44
C SER A 468 -17.96 -16.54 -15.97
N GLN A 469 -17.98 -15.48 -15.16
CA GLN A 469 -16.79 -14.82 -14.62
C GLN A 469 -16.95 -14.51 -13.12
N PRO A 470 -15.87 -14.53 -12.33
CA PRO A 470 -15.93 -14.18 -10.92
C PRO A 470 -16.24 -12.68 -10.73
N VAL A 471 -16.91 -12.37 -9.63
CA VAL A 471 -17.28 -10.99 -9.29
C VAL A 471 -16.64 -10.61 -7.95
N LYS A 472 -16.22 -9.36 -7.80
CA LYS A 472 -15.74 -8.85 -6.52
C LYS A 472 -16.93 -8.61 -5.59
N TRP A 473 -16.78 -8.98 -4.32
CA TRP A 473 -17.83 -8.82 -3.32
C TRP A 473 -17.22 -8.69 -1.92
N GLN A 474 -18.03 -8.17 -1.01
CA GLN A 474 -17.71 -8.06 0.41
C GLN A 474 -18.97 -8.24 1.26
N VAL A 475 -18.79 -8.73 2.50
CA VAL A 475 -19.88 -8.78 3.49
C VAL A 475 -20.20 -7.36 3.94
N SER A 476 -21.46 -6.94 3.80
CA SER A 476 -21.92 -5.59 4.13
C SER A 476 -22.82 -5.53 5.37
N GLY A 477 -23.16 -6.68 5.95
CA GLY A 477 -23.99 -6.78 7.15
C GLY A 477 -24.17 -8.24 7.61
N PRO A 478 -24.98 -8.48 8.66
CA PRO A 478 -25.20 -9.82 9.22
C PRO A 478 -25.92 -10.77 8.26
N ASP A 479 -26.69 -10.23 7.32
CA ASP A 479 -27.52 -10.92 6.34
C ASP A 479 -27.35 -10.35 4.92
N SER A 480 -26.24 -9.65 4.64
CA SER A 480 -26.04 -8.96 3.37
C SER A 480 -24.60 -8.99 2.85
N ILE A 481 -24.50 -8.98 1.53
CA ILE A 481 -23.26 -8.82 0.76
C ILE A 481 -23.43 -7.71 -0.27
N ALA A 482 -22.36 -6.99 -0.58
CA ALA A 482 -22.31 -6.03 -1.67
C ALA A 482 -21.45 -6.60 -2.80
N ILE A 483 -21.97 -6.57 -4.03
CA ILE A 483 -21.32 -7.11 -5.23
C ILE A 483 -20.99 -5.97 -6.19
N ASP A 484 -19.76 -5.94 -6.70
CA ASP A 484 -19.34 -5.01 -7.76
C ASP A 484 -19.61 -5.62 -9.13
N VAL A 485 -20.61 -5.12 -9.84
CA VAL A 485 -21.09 -5.66 -11.12
C VAL A 485 -20.52 -4.85 -12.30
N PRO A 486 -19.51 -5.37 -13.03
CA PRO A 486 -18.88 -4.63 -14.13
C PRO A 486 -19.74 -4.71 -15.40
N LEU A 487 -20.46 -3.63 -15.72
CA LEU A 487 -21.36 -3.55 -16.88
C LEU A 487 -20.97 -2.49 -17.91
N THR A 488 -19.74 -1.96 -17.82
CA THR A 488 -19.23 -0.92 -18.73
C THR A 488 -19.35 -1.30 -20.20
N ASP A 489 -18.92 -2.52 -20.59
CA ASP A 489 -19.00 -3.02 -21.98
C ASP A 489 -20.14 -4.04 -22.20
N ALA A 490 -21.16 -4.00 -21.35
CA ALA A 490 -22.28 -4.94 -21.39
C ALA A 490 -23.46 -4.43 -22.23
N ARG A 491 -24.24 -5.35 -22.78
CA ARG A 491 -25.54 -5.04 -23.40
C ARG A 491 -26.66 -5.21 -22.37
N ALA A 492 -27.72 -4.42 -22.50
CA ALA A 492 -28.91 -4.59 -21.68
C ALA A 492 -29.50 -6.00 -21.85
N GLY A 493 -30.01 -6.57 -20.76
CA GLY A 493 -30.45 -7.97 -20.74
C GLY A 493 -30.43 -8.58 -19.34
N ASP A 494 -30.72 -9.87 -19.27
CA ASP A 494 -30.71 -10.61 -18.01
C ASP A 494 -29.28 -10.99 -17.62
N VAL A 495 -28.92 -10.70 -16.38
CA VAL A 495 -27.63 -11.05 -15.78
C VAL A 495 -27.87 -12.14 -14.76
N GLN A 496 -27.20 -13.28 -14.93
CA GLN A 496 -27.30 -14.39 -13.98
C GLN A 496 -26.15 -14.33 -12.99
N PHE A 497 -26.46 -14.48 -11.69
CA PHE A 497 -25.47 -14.61 -10.64
C PHE A 497 -25.59 -15.99 -10.00
N ALA A 498 -24.46 -16.64 -9.74
CA ALA A 498 -24.40 -17.88 -8.97
C ALA A 498 -23.67 -17.60 -7.65
N VAL A 499 -24.38 -17.74 -6.53
CA VAL A 499 -23.81 -17.59 -5.18
C VAL A 499 -23.57 -18.98 -4.61
N LYS A 500 -22.30 -19.35 -4.42
CA LYS A 500 -21.92 -20.67 -3.91
C LYS A 500 -21.43 -20.55 -2.46
N PRO A 501 -22.09 -21.18 -1.48
CA PRO A 501 -21.59 -21.25 -0.11
C PRO A 501 -20.57 -22.38 0.10
N PHE A 502 -19.74 -22.26 1.13
CA PHE A 502 -18.80 -23.31 1.53
C PHE A 502 -19.51 -24.63 1.85
N GLY A 503 -19.01 -25.73 1.29
CA GLY A 503 -19.52 -27.08 1.54
C GLY A 503 -20.80 -27.46 0.76
N ALA A 504 -21.40 -26.52 0.02
CA ALA A 504 -22.55 -26.83 -0.83
C ALA A 504 -22.13 -27.43 -2.18
N SER A 505 -22.93 -28.38 -2.67
CA SER A 505 -22.75 -29.01 -3.98
C SER A 505 -23.32 -28.18 -5.13
N GLN A 506 -24.28 -27.28 -4.86
CA GLN A 506 -24.94 -26.43 -5.85
C GLN A 506 -24.90 -24.96 -5.41
N ALA A 507 -24.85 -24.06 -6.39
CA ALA A 507 -24.94 -22.62 -6.17
C ALA A 507 -26.38 -22.13 -6.33
N THR A 508 -26.77 -21.13 -5.56
CA THR A 508 -28.06 -20.45 -5.71
C THR A 508 -27.98 -19.49 -6.90
N MET A 509 -28.89 -19.64 -7.85
CA MET A 509 -28.96 -18.81 -9.06
C MET A 509 -29.91 -17.62 -8.87
N LEU A 510 -29.48 -16.42 -9.27
CA LEU A 510 -30.28 -15.19 -9.29
C LEU A 510 -30.27 -14.62 -10.70
N THR A 511 -31.41 -14.18 -11.21
CA THR A 511 -31.49 -13.50 -12.50
C THR A 511 -31.95 -12.06 -12.27
N ILE A 512 -31.15 -11.09 -12.71
CA ILE A 512 -31.39 -9.66 -12.51
C ILE A 512 -31.30 -8.95 -13.84
N ARG A 513 -32.29 -8.13 -14.16
CA ARG A 513 -32.34 -7.37 -15.41
C ARG A 513 -31.39 -6.16 -15.35
N ALA A 514 -30.48 -6.04 -16.31
CA ALA A 514 -29.71 -4.84 -16.59
C ALA A 514 -30.38 -4.00 -17.71
N TYR A 515 -30.46 -2.70 -17.48
CA TYR A 515 -31.13 -1.73 -18.34
C TYR A 515 -30.12 -0.83 -19.06
N ALA A 516 -30.50 -0.32 -20.24
CA ALA A 516 -29.73 0.73 -20.91
C ALA A 516 -29.80 2.06 -20.13
N GLU A 517 -28.71 2.81 -20.10
CA GLU A 517 -28.71 4.18 -19.59
C GLU A 517 -29.58 5.07 -20.47
N ALA A 518 -30.44 5.90 -19.86
CA ALA A 518 -31.34 6.77 -20.60
C ALA A 518 -30.59 7.96 -21.21
N SER A 519 -30.86 8.27 -22.48
CA SER A 519 -30.36 9.51 -23.12
C SER A 519 -30.93 10.74 -22.42
N ARG A 520 -30.07 11.71 -22.11
CA ARG A 520 -30.43 13.00 -21.50
C ARG A 520 -30.03 14.12 -22.43
N ILE A 521 -30.96 14.99 -22.76
CA ILE A 521 -30.73 16.18 -23.58
C ILE A 521 -30.70 17.38 -22.64
N ASP A 522 -29.58 18.10 -22.63
CA ASP A 522 -29.39 19.26 -21.77
C ASP A 522 -29.74 20.56 -22.49
N ASN A 523 -29.33 20.73 -23.76
CA ASN A 523 -29.61 21.95 -24.54
C ASN A 523 -29.51 21.75 -26.06
N LEU A 524 -30.23 22.56 -26.85
CA LEU A 524 -30.09 22.70 -28.30
C LEU A 524 -29.90 24.17 -28.66
N ARG A 525 -28.82 24.47 -29.38
CA ARG A 525 -28.45 25.84 -29.80
C ARG A 525 -28.44 25.96 -31.32
N LEU A 526 -29.05 27.04 -31.83
CA LEU A 526 -29.02 27.44 -33.23
C LEU A 526 -28.96 28.98 -33.28
N HIS A 527 -27.97 29.54 -33.97
CA HIS A 527 -27.85 30.99 -34.15
C HIS A 527 -28.58 31.45 -35.42
N ALA A 528 -29.11 32.67 -35.39
CA ALA A 528 -29.74 33.27 -36.57
C ALA A 528 -28.75 33.34 -37.74
N GLY A 529 -29.19 32.93 -38.93
CA GLY A 529 -28.36 32.90 -40.14
C GLY A 529 -27.46 31.66 -40.28
N ASP A 530 -27.44 30.75 -39.29
CA ASP A 530 -26.77 29.45 -39.41
C ASP A 530 -27.69 28.40 -40.05
N ASP A 531 -27.09 27.34 -40.59
CA ASP A 531 -27.75 26.11 -41.04
C ASP A 531 -27.33 24.87 -40.22
N GLU A 532 -26.52 25.07 -39.17
CA GLU A 532 -26.10 24.03 -38.24
C GLU A 532 -26.64 24.31 -36.82
N ALA A 533 -27.12 23.25 -36.16
CA ALA A 533 -27.56 23.29 -34.77
C ALA A 533 -26.69 22.37 -33.91
N VAL A 534 -26.51 22.70 -32.63
CA VAL A 534 -25.66 21.93 -31.71
C VAL A 534 -26.48 21.47 -30.52
N LEU A 535 -26.51 20.16 -30.30
CA LEU A 535 -27.17 19.52 -29.18
C LEU A 535 -26.13 19.06 -28.15
N THR A 536 -26.35 19.32 -26.86
CA THR A 536 -25.49 18.87 -25.76
C THR A 536 -26.25 17.99 -24.78
N GLY A 537 -25.60 16.97 -24.21
CA GLY A 537 -26.22 16.07 -23.25
C GLY A 537 -25.40 14.81 -22.94
N LEU A 538 -26.09 13.71 -22.65
CA LEU A 538 -25.51 12.39 -22.41
C LEU A 538 -26.16 11.35 -23.34
N ARG A 539 -25.34 10.43 -23.86
CA ARG A 539 -25.77 9.36 -24.76
C ARG A 539 -26.49 9.93 -25.98
N LEU A 540 -25.89 10.97 -26.60
CA LEU A 540 -26.43 11.56 -27.83
C LEU A 540 -26.20 10.63 -29.04
N ASP A 541 -25.38 9.58 -28.89
CA ASP A 541 -25.22 8.48 -29.86
C ASP A 541 -26.52 7.73 -30.15
N GLU A 542 -27.53 7.83 -29.28
CA GLU A 542 -28.86 7.24 -29.44
C GLU A 542 -29.83 8.08 -30.29
N ILE A 543 -29.40 9.25 -30.79
CA ILE A 543 -30.26 10.17 -31.54
C ILE A 543 -30.12 9.93 -33.04
N THR A 544 -31.26 9.84 -33.74
CA THR A 544 -31.31 9.57 -35.19
C THR A 544 -31.79 10.76 -36.00
N GLY A 545 -32.45 11.75 -35.40
CA GLY A 545 -32.95 12.90 -36.14
C GLY A 545 -33.45 14.03 -35.26
N LEU A 546 -33.46 15.23 -35.85
CA LEU A 546 -33.96 16.46 -35.24
C LEU A 546 -34.90 17.15 -36.24
N MET A 547 -36.08 17.53 -35.77
CA MET A 547 -36.96 18.46 -36.48
C MET A 547 -37.10 19.73 -35.67
N LEU A 548 -36.95 20.89 -36.30
CA LEU A 548 -37.26 22.19 -35.72
C LEU A 548 -38.52 22.72 -36.42
N ASP A 549 -39.66 22.67 -35.72
CA ASP A 549 -40.99 22.82 -36.32
C ASP A 549 -41.19 21.86 -37.52
N ASP A 550 -41.16 22.34 -38.77
CA ASP A 550 -41.24 21.55 -40.00
C ASP A 550 -39.89 21.39 -40.74
N LEU A 551 -38.80 21.95 -40.21
CA LEU A 551 -37.47 21.94 -40.82
C LEU A 551 -36.65 20.75 -40.29
N ALA A 552 -36.26 19.85 -41.19
CA ALA A 552 -35.49 18.66 -40.84
C ALA A 552 -33.99 18.94 -40.76
N PHE A 553 -33.33 18.31 -39.79
CA PHE A 553 -31.89 18.32 -39.62
C PHE A 553 -31.34 16.89 -39.56
N ARG A 554 -30.20 16.66 -40.21
CA ARG A 554 -29.46 15.40 -40.16
C ARG A 554 -28.34 15.45 -39.12
N PRO A 555 -28.15 14.38 -38.32
CA PRO A 555 -27.03 14.31 -37.39
C PRO A 555 -25.71 14.24 -38.15
N GLY A 556 -24.72 14.99 -37.67
CA GLY A 556 -23.36 15.04 -38.17
C GLY A 556 -22.40 14.45 -37.14
N GLU A 557 -21.34 15.17 -36.85
CA GLU A 557 -20.27 14.74 -35.94
C GLU A 557 -20.73 14.73 -34.47
N LEU A 558 -20.47 13.62 -33.79
CA LEU A 558 -20.60 13.47 -32.34
C LEU A 558 -19.20 13.61 -31.73
N SER A 559 -19.03 14.57 -30.84
CA SER A 559 -17.81 14.75 -30.05
C SER A 559 -18.14 14.67 -28.55
N ARG A 560 -17.10 14.44 -27.73
CA ARG A 560 -17.22 14.41 -26.28
C ARG A 560 -16.21 15.37 -25.66
N GLU A 561 -16.70 16.26 -24.79
CA GLU A 561 -15.88 17.20 -24.03
C GLU A 561 -16.17 16.97 -22.53
N GLY A 562 -15.21 16.35 -21.83
CA GLY A 562 -15.42 15.87 -20.46
C GLY A 562 -16.54 14.80 -20.40
N ASP A 563 -17.50 15.01 -19.51
CA ASP A 563 -18.68 14.14 -19.33
C ASP A 563 -19.89 14.58 -20.17
N VAL A 564 -19.72 15.47 -21.15
CA VAL A 564 -20.82 15.97 -21.99
C VAL A 564 -20.59 15.59 -23.46
N ASP A 565 -21.58 14.91 -24.04
CA ASP A 565 -21.64 14.64 -25.47
C ASP A 565 -22.17 15.88 -26.20
N THR A 566 -21.58 16.20 -27.35
CA THR A 566 -22.00 17.26 -28.26
C THR A 566 -22.26 16.69 -29.64
N LEU A 567 -23.50 16.81 -30.12
CA LEU A 567 -23.91 16.33 -31.44
C LEU A 567 -24.26 17.52 -32.34
N ARG A 568 -23.54 17.66 -33.46
CA ARG A 568 -23.84 18.66 -34.48
C ARG A 568 -24.92 18.15 -35.44
N PHE A 569 -25.77 19.06 -35.88
CA PHE A 569 -26.84 18.81 -36.83
C PHE A 569 -26.72 19.78 -38.00
N ARG A 570 -26.99 19.30 -39.21
CA ARG A 570 -27.04 20.15 -40.42
C ARG A 570 -28.45 20.16 -41.00
N ALA A 571 -28.94 21.32 -41.37
CA ALA A 571 -30.25 21.51 -41.97
C ALA A 571 -30.34 20.86 -43.36
N ASP A 572 -31.45 20.18 -43.64
CA ASP A 572 -31.75 19.66 -44.98
C ASP A 572 -32.13 20.78 -45.96
N THR A 573 -32.70 21.88 -45.45
CA THR A 573 -33.03 23.09 -46.21
C THR A 573 -32.37 24.33 -45.59
N PRO A 574 -31.07 24.55 -45.82
CA PRO A 574 -30.29 25.66 -45.24
C PRO A 574 -30.94 27.03 -45.45
N ASP A 575 -31.40 27.32 -46.67
CA ASP A 575 -31.97 28.65 -47.00
C ASP A 575 -33.19 29.01 -46.16
N LYS A 576 -34.03 28.02 -45.82
CA LYS A 576 -35.21 28.24 -44.95
C LYS A 576 -34.82 28.45 -43.49
N VAL A 577 -33.84 27.68 -43.00
CA VAL A 577 -33.37 27.80 -41.61
C VAL A 577 -32.68 29.14 -41.38
N ARG A 578 -31.91 29.63 -42.36
CA ARG A 578 -31.21 30.92 -42.27
C ARG A 578 -32.14 32.15 -42.20
N LEU A 579 -33.40 32.00 -42.62
CA LEU A 579 -34.44 33.04 -42.49
C LEU A 579 -35.02 33.15 -41.07
N LEU A 580 -34.72 32.20 -40.18
CA LEU A 580 -35.17 32.25 -38.79
C LEU A 580 -34.41 33.38 -38.06
N GLY A 581 -35.15 34.43 -37.71
CA GLY A 581 -34.63 35.59 -37.01
C GLY A 581 -34.31 35.30 -35.54
N GLN A 582 -33.42 36.12 -34.96
CA GLN A 582 -33.14 36.11 -33.52
C GLN A 582 -34.43 36.23 -32.70
N GLY A 583 -34.53 35.46 -31.62
CA GLY A 583 -35.68 35.49 -30.71
C GLY A 583 -36.90 34.73 -31.23
N HIS A 584 -36.82 34.12 -32.42
CA HIS A 584 -37.82 33.19 -32.89
C HIS A 584 -37.90 31.99 -31.93
N ASN A 585 -39.10 31.70 -31.44
CA ASN A 585 -39.37 30.56 -30.57
C ASN A 585 -39.91 29.41 -31.41
N ALA A 586 -39.11 28.36 -31.55
CA ALA A 586 -39.44 27.14 -32.26
C ALA A 586 -39.59 25.97 -31.27
N ARG A 587 -40.20 24.88 -31.72
CA ARG A 587 -40.17 23.61 -30.98
C ARG A 587 -39.34 22.58 -31.73
N ALA A 588 -38.31 22.08 -31.08
CA ALA A 588 -37.55 20.95 -31.58
C ALA A 588 -38.17 19.63 -31.13
N ARG A 589 -38.15 18.64 -32.03
CA ARG A 589 -38.47 17.24 -31.77
C ARG A 589 -37.25 16.40 -32.12
N VAL A 590 -36.65 15.78 -31.10
CA VAL A 590 -35.50 14.89 -31.23
C VAL A 590 -35.99 13.45 -31.22
N THR A 591 -35.58 12.65 -32.20
CA THR A 591 -35.98 11.24 -32.35
C THR A 591 -34.83 10.32 -31.95
N LEU A 592 -35.12 9.32 -31.11
CA LEU A 592 -34.16 8.34 -30.63
C LEU A 592 -34.25 7.05 -31.46
N LYS A 593 -33.19 6.22 -31.42
CA LYS A 593 -33.12 4.91 -32.09
C LYS A 593 -34.25 3.96 -31.70
N ASP A 594 -34.79 4.10 -30.49
CA ASP A 594 -35.90 3.29 -29.98
C ASP A 594 -37.30 3.78 -30.44
N GLY A 595 -37.34 4.82 -31.29
CA GLY A 595 -38.56 5.38 -31.86
C GLY A 595 -39.27 6.41 -30.99
N ARG A 596 -38.78 6.68 -29.76
CA ARG A 596 -39.32 7.75 -28.91
C ARG A 596 -38.93 9.12 -29.46
N SER A 597 -39.73 10.13 -29.14
CA SER A 597 -39.44 11.52 -29.46
C SER A 597 -39.47 12.40 -28.21
N ILE A 598 -38.47 13.28 -28.08
CA ILE A 598 -38.37 14.28 -27.00
C ILE A 598 -38.63 15.65 -27.61
N GLY A 599 -39.56 16.41 -27.04
CA GLY A 599 -39.83 17.79 -27.42
C GLY A 599 -39.08 18.77 -26.53
N LEU A 600 -38.44 19.79 -27.11
CA LEU A 600 -37.80 20.88 -26.37
C LEU A 600 -38.09 22.25 -27.01
N PRO A 601 -38.33 23.30 -26.20
CA PRO A 601 -38.40 24.65 -26.72
C PRO A 601 -37.01 25.12 -27.16
N VAL A 602 -36.93 25.83 -28.28
CA VAL A 602 -35.70 26.40 -28.82
C VAL A 602 -35.93 27.87 -29.10
N THR A 603 -35.05 28.73 -28.61
CA THR A 603 -35.04 30.13 -29.00
C THR A 603 -33.81 30.37 -29.88
N ILE A 604 -34.03 30.87 -31.09
CA ILE A 604 -32.94 31.19 -32.02
C ILE A 604 -32.09 32.31 -31.42
N THR A 605 -30.81 32.02 -31.19
CA THR A 605 -29.88 32.95 -30.56
C THR A 605 -29.40 34.01 -31.56
N ALA A 606 -28.81 35.09 -31.04
CA ALA A 606 -28.24 36.16 -31.88
C ALA A 606 -27.27 35.60 -32.96
N PRO A 607 -27.20 36.24 -34.14
CA PRO A 607 -26.29 35.80 -35.20
C PRO A 607 -24.84 35.80 -34.71
N ARG A 608 -24.03 34.86 -35.20
CA ARG A 608 -22.62 34.77 -34.82
C ARG A 608 -21.87 36.05 -35.23
N PRO A 609 -20.88 36.49 -34.44
CA PRO A 609 -20.17 37.72 -34.75
C PRO A 609 -19.36 37.55 -36.04
N ALA A 610 -19.53 38.48 -36.98
CA ALA A 610 -18.82 38.45 -38.26
C ALA A 610 -17.93 39.69 -38.44
N VAL A 611 -16.81 39.50 -39.12
CA VAL A 611 -15.85 40.54 -39.49
C VAL A 611 -15.39 40.36 -40.94
N THR A 612 -14.68 41.32 -41.52
CA THR A 612 -13.97 41.18 -42.80
C THR A 612 -12.63 41.91 -42.71
N LEU A 613 -11.56 41.34 -43.28
CA LEU A 613 -10.27 42.02 -43.38
C LEU A 613 -10.36 43.22 -44.34
N ILE A 614 -9.94 44.41 -43.90
CA ILE A 614 -9.87 45.62 -44.73
C ILE A 614 -8.47 45.74 -45.34
N THR A 615 -7.44 45.73 -44.49
CA THR A 615 -6.04 45.88 -44.88
C THR A 615 -5.13 45.27 -43.83
N LYS A 616 -3.87 45.01 -44.21
CA LYS A 616 -2.82 44.51 -43.32
C LYS A 616 -1.48 45.14 -43.65
N SER A 617 -0.57 45.14 -42.70
CA SER A 617 0.81 45.61 -42.85
C SER A 617 1.75 44.78 -41.97
N ILE A 618 3.00 44.66 -42.40
CA ILE A 618 4.03 43.87 -41.72
C ILE A 618 5.22 44.77 -41.43
N ASP A 619 5.60 44.85 -40.16
CA ASP A 619 6.71 45.65 -39.67
C ASP A 619 7.78 44.74 -39.05
N TYR A 620 9.00 44.77 -39.57
CA TYR A 620 10.11 44.00 -39.00
C TYR A 620 10.56 44.60 -37.66
N LYS A 621 10.77 43.76 -36.64
CA LYS A 621 11.18 44.21 -35.30
C LYS A 621 12.62 44.68 -35.24
N GLU A 622 13.46 44.14 -36.12
CA GLU A 622 14.86 44.49 -36.24
C GLU A 622 15.18 44.86 -37.71
N PRO A 623 16.20 45.70 -37.96
CA PRO A 623 16.68 45.95 -39.30
C PRO A 623 17.08 44.64 -40.00
N LEU A 624 16.66 44.49 -41.26
CA LEU A 624 17.01 43.33 -42.07
C LEU A 624 18.54 43.21 -42.24
N PRO A 625 19.12 41.99 -42.18
CA PRO A 625 20.55 41.79 -42.40
C PRO A 625 20.94 42.11 -43.86
N ALA A 626 22.23 42.33 -44.11
CA ALA A 626 22.75 42.67 -45.44
C ALA A 626 22.41 41.63 -46.54
N LEU A 627 22.23 40.36 -46.14
CA LEU A 627 21.81 39.24 -47.00
C LEU A 627 20.40 38.78 -46.59
N ALA A 628 19.44 39.70 -46.62
CA ALA A 628 18.05 39.39 -46.28
C ALA A 628 17.34 38.59 -47.38
N ILE A 629 16.44 37.72 -46.94
CA ILE A 629 15.46 37.07 -47.80
C ILE A 629 14.34 38.06 -48.03
N HIS A 630 14.12 38.42 -49.30
CA HIS A 630 13.07 39.34 -49.69
C HIS A 630 11.77 38.55 -49.85
N LEU A 631 10.79 38.86 -49.01
CA LEU A 631 9.44 38.33 -49.10
C LEU A 631 8.58 39.23 -49.99
N GLU A 632 7.95 38.65 -51.01
CA GLU A 632 7.04 39.38 -51.89
C GLU A 632 5.67 39.59 -51.22
N GLY A 633 5.19 40.85 -51.16
CA GLY A 633 3.84 41.19 -50.71
C GLY A 633 3.62 41.13 -49.19
N GLN A 634 2.35 40.99 -48.78
CA GLN A 634 1.91 41.00 -47.37
C GLN A 634 1.22 39.68 -46.94
N ASP A 635 1.30 38.65 -47.78
CA ASP A 635 0.69 37.34 -47.54
C ASP A 635 1.62 36.37 -46.81
N MET A 636 2.90 36.72 -46.67
CA MET A 636 3.88 35.97 -45.89
C MET A 636 4.30 36.79 -44.68
N LEU A 637 4.07 36.23 -43.49
CA LEU A 637 4.38 36.84 -42.21
C LEU A 637 5.63 36.18 -41.61
N PRO A 638 6.78 36.86 -41.58
CA PRO A 638 7.95 36.40 -40.83
C PRO A 638 7.65 36.23 -39.34
N ASP A 639 8.20 35.20 -38.72
CA ASP A 639 8.23 35.01 -37.26
C ASP A 639 8.98 36.13 -36.52
N THR A 640 9.84 36.88 -37.21
CA THR A 640 10.59 38.04 -36.70
C THR A 640 9.88 39.38 -36.89
N ALA A 641 8.70 39.40 -37.51
CA ALA A 641 7.95 40.63 -37.79
C ALA A 641 6.76 40.81 -36.83
N ARG A 642 6.10 41.96 -36.92
CA ARG A 642 4.80 42.26 -36.31
C ARG A 642 3.79 42.48 -37.43
N MET A 643 2.61 41.91 -37.29
CA MET A 643 1.49 42.16 -38.20
C MET A 643 0.53 43.17 -37.56
N THR A 644 0.07 44.14 -38.34
CA THR A 644 -1.07 45.01 -38.00
C THR A 644 -2.15 44.83 -39.06
N MET A 645 -3.38 44.57 -38.65
CA MET A 645 -4.53 44.38 -39.53
C MET A 645 -5.69 45.27 -39.11
N SER A 646 -6.43 45.80 -40.08
CA SER A 646 -7.68 46.49 -39.86
C SER A 646 -8.84 45.59 -40.30
N VAL A 647 -9.82 45.41 -39.44
CA VAL A 647 -10.99 44.56 -39.68
C VAL A 647 -12.28 45.36 -39.48
N ARG A 648 -13.28 45.07 -40.30
CA ARG A 648 -14.61 45.66 -40.23
C ARG A 648 -15.60 44.66 -39.66
N ALA A 649 -16.46 45.05 -38.72
CA ALA A 649 -17.61 44.24 -38.32
C ALA A 649 -18.63 44.16 -39.48
N ALA A 650 -19.30 43.01 -39.63
CA ALA A 650 -20.32 42.85 -40.68
C ALA A 650 -21.47 43.86 -40.54
N GLU A 651 -22.24 44.04 -41.61
CA GLU A 651 -23.35 45.01 -41.65
C GLU A 651 -24.31 44.83 -40.47
N GLY A 652 -24.67 45.92 -39.81
CA GLY A 652 -25.52 45.91 -38.60
C GLY A 652 -24.81 45.50 -37.31
N MET A 653 -23.55 45.05 -37.34
CA MET A 653 -22.78 44.67 -36.14
C MET A 653 -21.83 45.78 -35.68
N ARG A 654 -21.51 45.79 -34.38
CA ARG A 654 -20.53 46.70 -33.77
C ARG A 654 -19.59 45.94 -32.85
N PHE A 655 -18.37 46.42 -32.70
CA PHE A 655 -17.44 45.99 -31.67
C PHE A 655 -17.83 46.57 -30.30
N GLY A 656 -17.69 45.78 -29.25
CA GLY A 656 -17.93 46.11 -27.86
C GLY A 656 -16.81 45.59 -26.95
N ALA A 657 -16.97 45.79 -25.63
CA ALA A 657 -15.90 45.52 -24.65
C ALA A 657 -15.49 44.04 -24.53
N GLN A 658 -16.39 43.11 -24.90
CA GLN A 658 -16.18 41.66 -24.84
C GLN A 658 -15.78 41.07 -26.20
N ASP A 659 -15.44 41.93 -27.17
CA ASP A 659 -14.96 41.49 -28.47
C ASP A 659 -13.46 41.19 -28.46
N SER A 660 -13.12 40.17 -29.21
CA SER A 660 -11.75 39.73 -29.43
C SER A 660 -11.60 39.17 -30.83
N LEU A 661 -10.37 39.16 -31.34
CA LEU A 661 -10.00 38.43 -32.54
C LEU A 661 -9.14 37.24 -32.13
N GLU A 662 -9.56 36.06 -32.56
CA GLU A 662 -8.73 34.86 -32.47
C GLU A 662 -7.99 34.68 -33.78
N ILE A 663 -6.71 34.32 -33.69
CA ILE A 663 -5.85 34.01 -34.82
C ILE A 663 -5.28 32.63 -34.54
N ALA A 664 -5.36 31.72 -35.50
CA ALA A 664 -4.92 30.35 -35.33
C ALA A 664 -4.31 29.77 -36.61
N THR A 665 -3.52 28.72 -36.46
CA THR A 665 -3.16 27.82 -37.54
C THR A 665 -4.40 27.05 -38.04
N ILE A 666 -4.31 26.46 -39.23
CA ILE A 666 -5.45 25.76 -39.85
C ILE A 666 -5.91 24.53 -39.03
N ASP A 667 -4.97 23.88 -38.33
CA ASP A 667 -5.21 22.74 -37.44
C ASP A 667 -5.58 23.15 -36.00
N GLU A 668 -5.65 24.46 -35.72
CA GLU A 668 -5.90 25.04 -34.40
C GLU A 668 -4.87 24.64 -33.32
N GLY A 669 -3.75 24.03 -33.71
CA GLY A 669 -2.68 23.60 -32.80
C GLY A 669 -1.94 24.76 -32.14
N ALA A 670 -1.92 25.93 -32.79
CA ALA A 670 -1.44 27.18 -32.22
C ALA A 670 -2.49 28.28 -32.42
N HIS A 671 -2.82 29.00 -31.34
CA HIS A 671 -3.79 30.09 -31.37
C HIS A 671 -3.40 31.24 -30.43
N VAL A 672 -3.79 32.45 -30.81
CA VAL A 672 -3.65 33.67 -30.01
C VAL A 672 -4.95 34.44 -30.04
N ARG A 673 -5.32 35.04 -28.90
CA ARG A 673 -6.51 35.86 -28.76
C ARG A 673 -6.14 37.30 -28.45
N LEU A 674 -6.55 38.21 -29.34
CA LEU A 674 -6.37 39.64 -29.22
C LEU A 674 -7.65 40.28 -28.73
N SER A 675 -7.55 41.04 -27.66
CA SER A 675 -8.63 41.77 -27.01
C SER A 675 -8.18 43.20 -26.75
N ALA A 676 -9.06 44.02 -26.16
CA ALA A 676 -8.76 45.40 -25.82
C ALA A 676 -7.52 45.56 -24.91
N SER A 677 -7.15 44.52 -24.15
CA SER A 677 -5.97 44.56 -23.27
C SER A 677 -4.66 44.17 -23.97
N ASN A 678 -4.72 43.47 -25.12
CA ASN A 678 -3.56 42.83 -25.73
C ASN A 678 -3.59 42.85 -27.27
N GLY A 679 -3.62 44.06 -27.83
CA GLY A 679 -3.33 44.27 -29.26
C GLY A 679 -4.53 44.56 -30.14
N LEU A 680 -5.77 44.59 -29.61
CA LEU A 680 -6.94 45.07 -30.34
C LEU A 680 -7.31 46.49 -29.90
N ARG A 681 -7.48 47.41 -30.86
CA ARG A 681 -7.90 48.80 -30.61
C ARG A 681 -9.04 49.17 -31.54
N LEU A 682 -10.06 49.84 -31.03
CA LEU A 682 -11.17 50.29 -31.86
C LEU A 682 -10.84 51.63 -32.50
N GLU A 683 -10.91 51.71 -33.82
CA GLU A 683 -10.87 52.97 -34.57
C GLU A 683 -12.26 53.62 -34.54
N SER A 684 -13.30 52.81 -34.69
CA SER A 684 -14.71 53.18 -34.60
C SER A 684 -15.54 52.00 -34.08
N PRO A 685 -16.83 52.16 -33.79
CA PRO A 685 -17.68 51.02 -33.42
C PRO A 685 -17.75 49.91 -34.48
N GLN A 686 -17.36 50.18 -35.73
CA GLN A 686 -17.40 49.22 -36.84
C GLN A 686 -16.02 48.75 -37.29
N ILE A 687 -14.94 49.40 -36.86
CA ILE A 687 -13.58 49.11 -37.33
C ILE A 687 -12.65 48.92 -36.13
N ALA A 688 -11.94 47.79 -36.13
CA ALA A 688 -10.91 47.48 -35.14
C ALA A 688 -9.56 47.26 -35.83
N ILE A 689 -8.50 47.77 -35.20
CA ILE A 689 -7.11 47.57 -35.58
C ILE A 689 -6.52 46.56 -34.61
N ALA A 690 -6.06 45.44 -35.15
CA ALA A 690 -5.40 44.38 -34.42
C ALA A 690 -3.92 44.32 -34.77
N SER A 691 -3.06 44.43 -33.77
CA SER A 691 -1.61 44.25 -33.91
C SER A 691 -1.17 43.06 -33.07
N PHE A 692 -0.44 42.12 -33.67
CA PHE A 692 0.12 40.99 -32.93
C PHE A 692 1.50 40.58 -33.42
N ASP A 693 2.20 39.93 -32.49
CA ASP A 693 3.51 39.34 -32.69
C ASP A 693 3.33 37.83 -32.89
N PRO A 694 3.78 37.23 -34.01
CA PRO A 694 3.66 35.79 -34.25
C PRO A 694 4.33 34.92 -33.18
N ALA A 695 5.31 35.45 -32.43
CA ALA A 695 5.92 34.73 -31.32
C ALA A 695 4.89 34.30 -30.25
N ALA A 696 3.74 34.99 -30.17
CA ALA A 696 2.64 34.62 -29.27
C ALA A 696 1.95 33.29 -29.65
N LEU A 697 2.12 32.81 -30.89
CA LEU A 697 1.63 31.50 -31.34
C LEU A 697 2.58 30.34 -30.93
N GLY A 698 3.75 30.67 -30.37
CA GLY A 698 4.78 29.70 -30.00
C GLY A 698 5.78 29.40 -31.12
N SER A 699 6.97 28.93 -30.73
CA SER A 699 8.13 28.75 -31.63
C SER A 699 7.98 27.65 -32.68
N SER A 700 6.96 26.81 -32.55
CA SER A 700 6.67 25.71 -33.48
C SER A 700 5.54 26.01 -34.45
N ALA A 701 4.92 27.19 -34.38
CA ALA A 701 3.86 27.59 -35.30
C ALA A 701 4.42 28.00 -36.67
N PHE A 702 3.82 27.49 -37.75
CA PHE A 702 4.13 27.87 -39.13
C PHE A 702 2.93 27.52 -40.05
N GLY A 703 2.95 28.02 -41.28
CA GLY A 703 1.93 27.73 -42.29
C GLY A 703 0.73 28.69 -42.27
N PRO A 704 -0.37 28.34 -42.96
CA PRO A 704 -1.52 29.22 -43.14
C PRO A 704 -2.19 29.61 -41.82
N LEU A 705 -2.34 30.91 -41.62
CA LEU A 705 -3.08 31.51 -40.52
C LEU A 705 -4.46 31.96 -40.98
N ARG A 706 -5.41 31.83 -40.05
CA ARG A 706 -6.77 32.32 -40.15
C ARG A 706 -7.13 33.13 -38.92
N PHE A 707 -8.11 34.00 -39.05
CA PHE A 707 -8.62 34.80 -37.95
C PHE A 707 -10.15 34.78 -37.90
N ARG A 708 -10.72 34.97 -36.72
CA ARG A 708 -12.17 35.12 -36.53
C ARG A 708 -12.45 36.09 -35.40
N ARG A 709 -13.65 36.66 -35.39
CA ARG A 709 -14.14 37.45 -34.25
C ARG A 709 -14.79 36.53 -33.23
N VAL A 710 -14.58 36.82 -31.95
CA VAL A 710 -15.28 36.19 -30.84
C VAL A 710 -15.89 37.25 -29.94
N GLN A 711 -17.19 37.15 -29.70
CA GLN A 711 -17.96 38.07 -28.88
C GLN A 711 -18.61 37.31 -27.72
N ALA A 712 -18.27 37.66 -26.48
CA ALA A 712 -18.84 37.02 -25.28
C ALA A 712 -18.83 35.47 -25.31
N GLY A 713 -17.77 34.89 -25.88
CA GLY A 713 -17.61 33.44 -26.01
C GLY A 713 -18.23 32.82 -27.26
N VAL A 714 -19.01 33.57 -28.05
CA VAL A 714 -19.54 33.11 -29.34
C VAL A 714 -18.53 33.40 -30.44
N ALA A 715 -18.06 32.35 -31.12
CA ALA A 715 -17.10 32.47 -32.21
C ALA A 715 -17.78 32.66 -33.56
N GLY A 716 -17.24 33.57 -34.36
CA GLY A 716 -17.58 33.78 -35.76
C GLY A 716 -16.92 32.79 -36.70
N ASP A 717 -17.15 32.99 -38.00
CA ASP A 717 -16.49 32.19 -39.03
C ASP A 717 -15.01 32.57 -39.20
N TRP A 718 -14.21 31.55 -39.51
CA TRP A 718 -12.78 31.70 -39.82
C TRP A 718 -12.57 32.35 -41.18
N GLN A 719 -11.62 33.28 -41.26
CA GLN A 719 -11.18 33.95 -42.47
C GLN A 719 -9.68 33.79 -42.70
N PRO A 720 -9.21 33.65 -43.95
CA PRO A 720 -7.78 33.63 -44.25
C PRO A 720 -7.08 34.92 -43.81
N LEU A 721 -5.86 34.82 -43.27
CA LEU A 721 -5.05 35.97 -42.85
C LEU A 721 -3.76 36.12 -43.66
N ALA A 722 -2.81 35.19 -43.49
CA ALA A 722 -1.48 35.18 -44.09
C ALA A 722 -0.83 33.81 -43.84
N THR A 723 0.33 33.52 -44.42
CA THR A 723 1.15 32.34 -44.12
C THR A 723 2.29 32.73 -43.18
N LEU A 724 2.36 32.12 -42.00
CA LEU A 724 3.46 32.31 -41.06
C LEU A 724 4.68 31.52 -41.55
N VAL A 725 5.77 32.23 -41.82
CA VAL A 725 7.02 31.65 -42.33
C VAL A 725 8.17 31.92 -41.38
N ARG A 726 8.93 30.87 -41.03
CA ARG A 726 10.17 31.02 -40.28
C ARG A 726 11.32 31.30 -41.23
N LEU A 727 12.07 32.36 -40.95
CA LEU A 727 13.17 32.76 -41.83
C LEU A 727 14.51 32.20 -41.36
N PRO A 728 15.29 31.55 -42.24
CA PRO A 728 16.69 31.25 -41.96
C PRO A 728 17.54 32.52 -42.06
N ALA A 729 18.73 32.50 -41.44
CA ALA A 729 19.69 33.58 -41.55
C ALA A 729 20.80 33.19 -42.52
N VAL A 730 20.79 33.76 -43.74
CA VAL A 730 21.89 33.60 -44.70
C VAL A 730 23.03 34.54 -44.29
N GLN A 731 24.23 33.99 -44.08
CA GLN A 731 25.39 34.73 -43.61
C GLN A 731 26.37 35.05 -44.74
N SER A 732 26.64 34.09 -45.62
CA SER A 732 27.48 34.31 -46.79
C SER A 732 27.20 33.29 -47.89
N VAL A 733 27.55 33.67 -49.12
CA VAL A 733 27.61 32.76 -50.27
C VAL A 733 28.97 32.96 -50.92
N SER A 734 29.82 31.93 -50.88
CA SER A 734 31.17 31.96 -51.43
C SER A 734 31.29 31.05 -52.65
N CYS A 735 31.75 31.62 -53.77
CA CYS A 735 31.93 30.91 -55.04
C CYS A 735 33.40 30.98 -55.46
N ASP A 736 34.02 29.85 -55.80
CA ASP A 736 35.32 29.88 -56.46
C ASP A 736 35.17 30.42 -57.90
N PRO A 737 36.17 31.12 -58.46
CA PRO A 737 36.10 31.67 -59.81
C PRO A 737 35.80 30.59 -60.86
N GLY A 738 34.68 30.72 -61.58
CA GLY A 738 34.25 29.76 -62.60
C GLY A 738 33.59 28.49 -62.07
N ALA A 739 33.32 28.38 -60.76
CA ALA A 739 32.64 27.23 -60.18
C ALA A 739 31.16 27.16 -60.57
N LYS A 740 30.66 25.93 -60.77
CA LYS A 740 29.23 25.65 -61.04
C LYS A 740 28.38 25.61 -59.77
N THR A 741 29.03 25.54 -58.60
CA THR A 741 28.42 25.45 -57.28
C THR A 741 29.09 26.46 -56.35
N CYS A 742 28.32 27.05 -55.45
CA CYS A 742 28.79 27.94 -54.40
C CYS A 742 28.44 27.36 -53.04
N ARG A 743 29.19 27.75 -52.01
CA ARG A 743 28.89 27.34 -50.64
C ARG A 743 28.07 28.42 -49.94
N LEU A 744 26.83 28.09 -49.57
CA LEU A 744 25.96 28.94 -48.76
C LEU A 744 26.15 28.59 -47.29
N THR A 745 26.42 29.59 -46.45
CA THR A 745 26.54 29.43 -45.00
C THR A 745 25.49 30.26 -44.26
N GLY A 746 25.01 29.76 -43.12
CA GLY A 746 23.97 30.44 -42.35
C GLY A 746 23.46 29.67 -41.14
N LYS A 747 22.38 30.18 -40.54
CA LYS A 747 21.66 29.54 -39.43
C LYS A 747 20.28 29.08 -39.87
N ASN A 748 19.81 27.99 -39.27
CA ASN A 748 18.50 27.40 -39.51
C ASN A 748 18.22 27.08 -40.99
N LEU A 749 19.26 26.72 -41.75
CA LEU A 749 19.15 26.40 -43.19
C LEU A 749 18.16 25.27 -43.49
N PHE A 750 17.83 24.46 -42.48
CA PHE A 750 16.78 23.44 -42.56
C PHE A 750 15.37 23.99 -42.86
N LEU A 751 15.14 25.30 -42.65
CA LEU A 751 13.90 25.99 -43.01
C LEU A 751 13.76 26.22 -44.52
N ILE A 752 14.86 26.11 -45.26
CA ILE A 752 14.86 26.14 -46.72
C ILE A 752 14.48 24.74 -47.22
N ASP A 753 13.58 24.70 -48.20
CA ASP A 753 13.25 23.48 -48.93
C ASP A 753 14.23 23.26 -50.08
N SER A 754 14.43 24.27 -50.91
CA SER A 754 15.31 24.22 -52.08
C SER A 754 15.89 25.59 -52.44
N VAL A 755 17.06 25.60 -53.07
CA VAL A 755 17.77 26.78 -53.58
C VAL A 755 18.07 26.59 -55.06
N ALA A 756 17.85 27.62 -55.87
CA ALA A 756 18.09 27.64 -57.30
C ALA A 756 18.81 28.92 -57.75
N ASP A 757 19.41 28.86 -58.94
CA ASP A 757 20.01 30.02 -59.61
C ASP A 757 19.03 30.78 -60.52
N ASP A 758 17.82 30.26 -60.71
CA ASP A 758 16.72 30.85 -61.48
C ASP A 758 15.37 30.73 -60.76
N ARG A 759 14.38 31.53 -61.20
CA ARG A 759 13.04 31.59 -60.58
C ARG A 759 12.16 30.38 -60.93
N THR A 760 12.48 29.62 -61.98
CA THR A 760 11.76 28.41 -62.42
C THR A 760 12.21 27.15 -61.69
N PHE A 761 13.32 27.21 -60.95
CA PHE A 761 13.96 26.12 -60.23
C PHE A 761 14.48 25.00 -61.14
N ASP A 762 14.83 25.33 -62.40
CA ASP A 762 15.31 24.35 -63.39
C ASP A 762 16.63 23.72 -62.96
N ARG A 763 17.51 24.49 -62.30
CA ARG A 763 18.70 23.99 -61.62
C ARG A 763 18.62 24.31 -60.13
N SER A 764 18.15 23.34 -59.36
CA SER A 764 17.95 23.50 -57.92
C SER A 764 18.66 22.42 -57.11
N VAL A 765 19.00 22.77 -55.87
CA VAL A 765 19.47 21.86 -54.83
C VAL A 765 18.42 21.84 -53.73
N ALA A 766 17.89 20.65 -53.42
CA ALA A 766 17.02 20.46 -52.28
C ALA A 766 17.85 20.37 -50.99
N VAL A 767 17.41 21.06 -49.95
CA VAL A 767 17.93 20.84 -48.60
C VAL A 767 17.36 19.51 -48.09
N PRO A 768 18.17 18.59 -47.55
CA PRO A 768 17.66 17.33 -47.02
C PRO A 768 16.68 17.51 -45.86
N SER A 769 15.72 16.59 -45.71
CA SER A 769 14.90 16.52 -44.49
C SER A 769 15.78 16.18 -43.28
N GLY A 770 15.55 16.85 -42.15
CA GLY A 770 16.39 16.67 -40.95
C GLY A 770 17.79 17.27 -41.05
N PHE A 771 18.06 18.14 -42.01
CA PHE A 771 19.34 18.83 -42.15
C PHE A 771 19.69 19.62 -40.88
N THR A 772 20.87 19.43 -40.31
CA THR A 772 21.34 20.15 -39.11
C THR A 772 22.58 20.99 -39.38
N GLY A 773 23.08 20.98 -40.62
CA GLY A 773 24.27 21.74 -41.02
C GLY A 773 24.03 23.24 -41.06
N ASN A 774 25.13 23.99 -40.96
CA ASN A 774 25.17 25.44 -41.12
C ASN A 774 25.71 25.87 -42.50
N ALA A 775 25.98 24.91 -43.39
CA ALA A 775 26.48 25.18 -44.73
C ALA A 775 26.03 24.11 -45.72
N ILE A 776 25.62 24.55 -46.92
CA ILE A 776 25.17 23.67 -48.02
C ILE A 776 25.72 24.20 -49.34
N ASP A 777 26.07 23.28 -50.24
CA ASP A 777 26.48 23.64 -51.59
C ASP A 777 25.23 23.88 -52.46
N VAL A 778 25.17 25.04 -53.10
CA VAL A 778 24.05 25.52 -53.91
C VAL A 778 24.53 25.84 -55.33
N PRO A 779 23.63 25.95 -56.31
CA PRO A 779 23.99 26.38 -57.66
C PRO A 779 24.63 27.78 -57.65
N ALA A 780 25.57 28.03 -58.55
CA ALA A 780 26.10 29.37 -58.73
C ALA A 780 25.01 30.31 -59.29
N PRO A 781 24.75 31.48 -58.66
CA PRO A 781 23.67 32.38 -59.07
C PRO A 781 23.88 32.94 -60.48
N GLN A 782 22.80 33.08 -61.24
CA GLN A 782 22.82 33.83 -62.50
C GLN A 782 22.76 35.33 -62.19
N GLY A 783 23.93 35.98 -62.11
CA GLY A 783 24.05 37.38 -61.71
C GLY A 783 24.24 37.53 -60.20
N ARG A 784 23.32 38.23 -59.53
CA ARG A 784 23.42 38.55 -58.09
C ARG A 784 22.27 38.01 -57.23
N THR A 785 21.41 37.15 -57.77
CA THR A 785 20.23 36.65 -57.05
C THR A 785 20.26 35.14 -56.94
N LEU A 786 20.00 34.64 -55.74
CA LEU A 786 19.60 33.26 -55.50
C LEU A 786 18.11 33.22 -55.22
N TYR A 787 17.45 32.17 -55.70
CA TYR A 787 16.04 31.92 -55.46
C TYR A 787 15.89 30.79 -54.46
N LEU A 788 14.99 30.92 -53.51
CA LEU A 788 14.74 29.88 -52.50
C LEU A 788 13.25 29.64 -52.29
N LYS A 789 12.91 28.39 -51.97
CA LYS A 789 11.59 28.00 -51.45
C LYS A 789 11.74 27.67 -49.97
N LEU A 790 10.85 28.22 -49.15
CA LEU A 790 10.81 27.93 -47.72
C LEU A 790 9.94 26.69 -47.48
N ARG A 791 10.29 25.86 -46.50
CA ARG A 791 9.47 24.68 -46.13
C ARG A 791 8.09 25.06 -45.62
N ASP A 792 7.99 26.22 -44.98
CA ASP A 792 6.73 26.73 -44.42
C ASP A 792 5.81 27.33 -45.50
N ALA A 793 6.33 27.60 -46.71
CA ALA A 793 5.60 28.12 -47.86
C ALA A 793 6.18 27.59 -49.20
N PRO A 794 6.06 26.29 -49.50
CA PRO A 794 6.76 25.65 -50.62
C PRO A 794 6.29 26.12 -52.00
N GLY A 795 5.09 26.70 -52.08
CA GLY A 795 4.53 27.28 -53.31
C GLY A 795 5.03 28.68 -53.66
N ALA A 796 5.79 29.34 -52.77
CA ALA A 796 6.25 30.72 -52.95
C ALA A 796 7.78 30.78 -53.16
N VAL A 797 8.22 31.55 -54.15
CA VAL A 797 9.64 31.77 -54.46
C VAL A 797 10.11 33.07 -53.84
N GLN A 798 11.20 33.02 -53.09
CA GLN A 798 11.83 34.18 -52.44
C GLN A 798 13.20 34.47 -53.04
N GLU A 799 13.66 35.71 -52.89
CA GLU A 799 14.92 36.18 -53.48
C GLU A 799 15.94 36.58 -52.40
N VAL A 800 17.19 36.16 -52.59
CA VAL A 800 18.35 36.63 -51.82
C VAL A 800 19.30 37.33 -52.76
N VAL A 801 19.45 38.64 -52.57
CA VAL A 801 20.34 39.47 -53.40
C VAL A 801 21.71 39.54 -52.74
N LEU A 802 22.74 39.06 -53.45
CA LEU A 802 24.12 39.07 -53.00
C LEU A 802 24.74 40.47 -53.11
N PRO A 803 25.65 40.86 -52.20
CA PRO A 803 26.41 42.11 -52.30
C PRO A 803 27.14 42.23 -53.64
N ALA A 804 27.48 43.46 -54.04
CA ALA A 804 28.38 43.66 -55.17
C ALA A 804 29.76 43.12 -54.76
N ALA A 805 30.42 42.40 -55.65
CA ALA A 805 31.77 41.89 -55.44
C ALA A 805 32.79 43.03 -55.23
#